data_AF-A0A7Y2DS24-F1
#
_entry.id   AF-A0A7Y2DS24-F1
#
_cell.length_a   1.000
_cell.length_b   1.000
_cell.length_c   1.000
_cell.angle_alpha   90.00
_cell.angle_beta   90.00
_cell.angle_gamma   90.00
#
_symmetry.space_group_name_H-M   'P 1'
#
loop_
_entity.id
_entity.type
_entity.pdbx_description
1 polymer ?
#
loop_
_entity_poly.entity_id
_entity_poly.type
_entity_poly.pdbx_seq_one_letter_code
_entity_poly.pdbx_strand_id
1 'polypeptide(L)'
;MYEPKFTPPATAGTNPPEVLSGSVEESVATSSTVAKSGLAGRLAVGGLVAVLGLGGAYAARSAMNGPAGPASSDEAVTLFFEALDNDDLVGLVEVIHPAERESIAEPMFAMLDHSKRLEIMAETADGAPPMIDFEVDGLTYSVEATGPRLHYVTTTGGTVTTPDDVAFPAGPLFDRFDIDVEDSVGDSVTTEDLGENPMKMAVVEEDGSWYVSVWYSVAEDARREAEKAFPGVGSGPAPVGAASPDAVLEDMLKAMADLDAEGVLTLLDPEEAGALYDYHSLYMGPINEGLAEMEAEAEAADAEWSLDSIDFEAVESNGRQIARFVSMEASFSVTEWDGTVISGSIKMSDGCAVVAVAEETIDSCEAETDERAAEIKRIQDGLLEIADLSSVTLDAFDRLSAVETGFTVVERNGRWYLSLMPTVLESVNDHLAVLQPEDLVAMGTDIEELIEDQERVGEELVDLLLGSDFELLAGGVNPIIPLGEPASNNFVPVSPPITIEPDDLVDSDDDWDWDTPELGELEDLLVPNDGAFALSSDNTYLSWEIDMTQTPAYVRGAYVFGENDSLEVLEFAGPIDPGLFDENSWNLTDIDGVVVAEHEFFGQQVAFVGNYVVWSVGTSDDTQMFFDQIVALQ
;
A
#
# COMPACT_ATOMS: atom_id res chain seq x y z
N MET A 1 -35.13 -35.65 30.27
CA MET A 1 -35.79 -34.35 30.52
C MET A 1 -35.36 -33.88 31.90
N TYR A 2 -34.29 -33.11 31.95
CA TYR A 2 -33.82 -32.40 33.13
C TYR A 2 -33.71 -30.94 32.70
N GLU A 3 -34.56 -30.07 33.26
CA GLU A 3 -34.43 -28.62 33.13
C GLU A 3 -33.38 -28.13 34.14
N PRO A 4 -32.40 -27.30 33.75
CA PRO A 4 -31.61 -26.57 34.71
C PRO A 4 -32.39 -25.32 35.16
N LYS A 5 -32.54 -25.16 36.47
CA LYS A 5 -33.06 -23.93 37.10
C LYS A 5 -31.92 -22.93 37.25
N PHE A 6 -31.92 -21.89 36.43
CA PHE A 6 -31.11 -20.70 36.68
C PHE A 6 -31.80 -19.82 37.74
N THR A 7 -31.05 -19.36 38.73
CA THR A 7 -31.52 -18.39 39.73
C THR A 7 -30.66 -17.14 39.54
N PRO A 8 -31.23 -15.98 39.17
CA PRO A 8 -30.45 -14.77 38.95
C PRO A 8 -29.89 -14.22 40.28
N PRO A 9 -28.71 -13.57 40.26
CA PRO A 9 -28.14 -12.95 41.45
C PRO A 9 -28.96 -11.73 41.90
N ALA A 10 -28.92 -11.47 43.20
CA ALA A 10 -29.67 -10.40 43.84
C ALA A 10 -29.22 -9.02 43.35
N THR A 11 -30.20 -8.19 42.95
CA THR A 11 -30.06 -6.76 42.67
C THR A 11 -29.28 -6.04 43.78
N ALA A 12 -28.08 -5.55 43.44
CA ALA A 12 -27.34 -4.61 44.25
C ALA A 12 -28.05 -3.24 44.25
N GLY A 13 -28.17 -2.63 45.43
CA GLY A 13 -28.89 -1.38 45.64
C GLY A 13 -28.19 -0.19 45.00
N THR A 14 -28.98 0.64 44.32
CA THR A 14 -28.60 1.93 43.76
C THR A 14 -28.31 2.95 44.87
N ASN A 15 -27.05 3.31 45.05
CA ASN A 15 -26.69 4.60 45.62
C ASN A 15 -26.15 5.47 44.46
N PRO A 16 -26.70 6.68 44.23
CA PRO A 16 -26.15 7.59 43.24
C PRO A 16 -24.79 8.13 43.72
N PRO A 17 -23.78 8.28 42.86
CA PRO A 17 -22.53 8.91 43.23
C PRO A 17 -22.73 10.41 43.51
N GLU A 18 -22.01 10.88 44.52
CA GLU A 18 -21.98 12.25 45.01
C GLU A 18 -21.29 13.15 43.96
N VAL A 19 -22.03 14.13 43.44
CA VAL A 19 -21.52 15.10 42.46
C VAL A 19 -20.57 16.07 43.16
N LEU A 20 -19.27 15.95 42.88
CA LEU A 20 -18.28 16.98 43.22
C LEU A 20 -18.27 18.05 42.11
N SER A 21 -18.95 19.17 42.36
CA SER A 21 -18.82 20.38 41.55
C SER A 21 -17.48 21.06 41.84
N GLY A 22 -16.48 20.82 41.00
CA GLY A 22 -15.27 21.62 40.88
C GLY A 22 -15.38 22.55 39.69
N SER A 23 -15.43 23.86 39.94
CA SER A 23 -15.29 24.90 38.93
C SER A 23 -13.86 24.92 38.41
N VAL A 24 -13.66 24.65 37.12
CA VAL A 24 -12.38 24.83 36.44
C VAL A 24 -12.33 26.24 35.85
N GLU A 25 -11.32 27.00 36.27
CA GLU A 25 -10.95 28.29 35.68
C GLU A 25 -10.33 28.10 34.30
N GLU A 26 -10.74 28.97 33.40
CA GLU A 26 -10.31 29.15 32.03
C GLU A 26 -8.90 29.81 32.00
N SER A 27 -7.90 29.14 31.40
CA SER A 27 -6.70 29.73 30.76
C SER A 27 -5.59 28.69 30.63
N VAL A 28 -5.18 28.37 29.39
CA VAL A 28 -3.86 28.65 28.78
C VAL A 28 -3.85 27.96 27.41
N ALA A 29 -3.52 28.73 26.37
CA ALA A 29 -3.22 28.20 25.04
C ALA A 29 -1.88 27.44 25.10
N THR A 30 -1.89 26.17 24.70
CA THR A 30 -0.68 25.37 24.44
C THR A 30 -0.64 25.05 22.96
N SER A 31 0.42 25.50 22.28
CA SER A 31 0.80 25.00 20.96
C SER A 31 1.18 23.53 21.11
N SER A 32 0.45 22.64 20.44
CA SER A 32 0.82 21.24 20.33
C SER A 32 1.84 21.06 19.21
N THR A 33 3.06 20.69 19.59
CA THR A 33 4.05 20.08 18.71
C THR A 33 3.52 18.72 18.23
N VAL A 34 3.54 18.46 16.93
CA VAL A 34 3.17 17.17 16.33
C VAL A 34 4.26 16.15 16.66
N ALA A 35 3.92 15.15 17.46
CA ALA A 35 4.81 14.02 17.78
C ALA A 35 4.71 12.96 16.68
N LYS A 36 5.85 12.47 16.20
CA LYS A 36 5.94 11.31 15.28
C LYS A 36 5.33 10.08 15.98
N SER A 37 4.46 9.35 15.30
CA SER A 37 3.78 8.16 15.84
C SER A 37 4.80 7.06 16.17
N GLY A 38 4.92 6.70 17.45
CA GLY A 38 5.79 5.63 17.94
C GLY A 38 5.31 4.22 17.57
N LEU A 39 6.21 3.24 17.75
CA LEU A 39 6.05 1.81 17.47
C LEU A 39 4.74 1.20 18.05
N ALA A 40 4.29 1.67 19.22
CA ALA A 40 3.06 1.18 19.87
C ALA A 40 1.79 1.38 19.03
N GLY A 41 1.72 2.45 18.23
CA GLY A 41 0.59 2.69 17.34
C GLY A 41 0.50 1.64 16.22
N ARG A 42 1.66 1.14 15.76
CA ARG A 42 1.76 0.06 14.77
C ARG A 42 1.50 -1.32 15.38
N LEU A 43 1.89 -1.54 16.64
CA LEU A 43 1.61 -2.79 17.36
C LEU A 43 0.13 -2.96 17.72
N ALA A 44 -0.60 -1.89 18.04
CA ALA A 44 -2.01 -2.00 18.44
C ALA A 44 -2.92 -2.52 17.30
N VAL A 45 -2.69 -2.11 16.06
CA VAL A 45 -3.47 -2.57 14.89
C VAL A 45 -2.92 -3.89 14.34
N GLY A 46 -1.60 -4.04 14.25
CA GLY A 46 -0.95 -5.26 13.73
C GLY A 46 -1.08 -6.46 14.67
N GLY A 47 -0.95 -6.26 15.99
CA GLY A 47 -1.09 -7.31 17.00
C GLY A 47 -2.51 -7.84 17.12
N LEU A 48 -3.53 -6.99 16.99
CA LEU A 48 -4.93 -7.41 17.12
C LEU A 48 -5.35 -8.38 16.02
N VAL A 49 -4.89 -8.17 14.78
CA VAL A 49 -5.12 -9.11 13.66
C VAL A 49 -4.42 -10.44 13.93
N ALA A 50 -3.19 -10.44 14.45
CA ALA A 50 -2.46 -11.67 14.76
C ALA A 50 -3.11 -12.48 15.90
N VAL A 51 -3.66 -11.82 16.91
CA VAL A 51 -4.30 -12.47 18.06
C VAL A 51 -5.61 -13.14 17.66
N LEU A 52 -6.45 -12.51 16.84
CA LEU A 52 -7.81 -13.00 16.57
C LEU A 52 -7.90 -14.33 15.83
N GLY A 53 -6.83 -14.76 15.17
CA GLY A 53 -6.90 -15.90 14.28
C GLY A 53 -7.10 -17.23 14.97
N LEU A 54 -6.65 -17.41 16.21
CA LEU A 54 -6.22 -18.75 16.62
C LEU A 54 -7.01 -19.45 17.71
N GLY A 55 -7.92 -18.78 18.41
CA GLY A 55 -8.46 -19.26 19.68
C GLY A 55 -9.84 -19.86 19.62
N GLY A 56 -9.92 -21.18 19.79
CA GLY A 56 -11.13 -21.86 20.21
C GLY A 56 -12.26 -21.85 19.18
N ALA A 57 -12.00 -22.30 17.94
CA ALA A 57 -12.99 -22.39 16.86
C ALA A 57 -14.35 -23.01 17.29
N TYR A 58 -14.36 -23.91 18.28
CA TYR A 58 -15.61 -24.47 18.81
C TYR A 58 -16.36 -23.52 19.78
N ALA A 59 -15.65 -22.81 20.64
CA ALA A 59 -16.24 -21.87 21.60
C ALA A 59 -16.61 -20.55 20.89
N ALA A 60 -15.74 -20.03 20.03
CA ALA A 60 -15.98 -18.87 19.17
C ALA A 60 -17.23 -19.08 18.30
N ARG A 61 -17.41 -20.26 17.69
CA ARG A 61 -18.60 -20.57 16.87
C ARG A 61 -19.90 -20.65 17.68
N SER A 62 -19.82 -20.98 18.97
CA SER A 62 -20.96 -20.90 19.89
C SER A 62 -21.23 -19.46 20.34
N ALA A 63 -20.18 -18.67 20.56
CA ALA A 63 -20.26 -17.25 20.92
C ALA A 63 -20.79 -16.37 19.78
N MET A 64 -20.52 -16.75 18.52
CA MET A 64 -21.01 -16.07 17.31
C MET A 64 -22.54 -15.93 17.25
N ASN A 65 -23.29 -16.78 17.95
CA ASN A 65 -24.76 -16.80 17.91
C ASN A 65 -25.45 -16.03 19.06
N GLY A 66 -24.69 -15.40 19.96
CA GLY A 66 -25.22 -14.70 21.13
C GLY A 66 -25.17 -13.18 20.99
N PRO A 67 -26.31 -12.46 20.96
CA PRO A 67 -26.31 -11.01 21.14
C PRO A 67 -26.17 -10.69 22.63
N ALA A 68 -24.98 -10.27 23.05
CA ALA A 68 -24.76 -9.61 24.33
C ALA A 68 -23.39 -8.93 24.36
N GLY A 69 -23.09 -8.07 23.38
CA GLY A 69 -21.99 -7.13 23.59
C GLY A 69 -22.28 -6.27 24.83
N PRO A 70 -21.26 -5.72 25.49
CA PRO A 70 -21.42 -4.92 26.71
C PRO A 70 -22.42 -3.79 26.61
N ALA A 71 -23.01 -3.41 27.75
CA ALA A 71 -24.06 -2.39 27.79
C ALA A 71 -23.51 -0.95 27.69
N SER A 72 -22.19 -0.77 27.71
CA SER A 72 -21.51 0.52 27.62
C SER A 72 -20.14 0.37 26.96
N SER A 73 -19.63 1.47 26.39
CA SER A 73 -18.30 1.51 25.79
C SER A 73 -17.18 1.20 26.79
N ASP A 74 -17.29 1.69 28.03
CA ASP A 74 -16.31 1.42 29.09
C ASP A 74 -16.24 -0.07 29.41
N GLU A 75 -17.39 -0.73 29.50
CA GLU A 75 -17.45 -2.17 29.74
C GLU A 75 -16.88 -2.97 28.56
N ALA A 76 -17.10 -2.53 27.30
CA ALA A 76 -16.49 -3.14 26.13
C ALA A 76 -14.96 -3.05 26.14
N VAL A 77 -14.41 -1.89 26.49
CA VAL A 77 -12.96 -1.67 26.58
C VAL A 77 -12.37 -2.49 27.72
N THR A 78 -13.02 -2.50 28.89
CA THR A 78 -12.56 -3.31 30.02
C THR A 78 -12.55 -4.79 29.67
N LEU A 79 -13.62 -5.33 29.07
CA LEU A 79 -13.63 -6.74 28.65
C LEU A 79 -12.61 -7.04 27.55
N PHE A 80 -12.35 -6.10 26.65
CA PHE A 80 -11.29 -6.25 25.64
C PHE A 80 -9.91 -6.41 26.27
N PHE A 81 -9.54 -5.53 27.20
CA PHE A 81 -8.25 -5.64 27.88
C PHE A 81 -8.18 -6.80 28.86
N GLU A 82 -9.28 -7.14 29.55
CA GLU A 82 -9.34 -8.36 30.36
C GLU A 82 -9.18 -9.61 29.49
N ALA A 83 -9.75 -9.62 28.28
CA ALA A 83 -9.58 -10.73 27.36
C ALA A 83 -8.13 -10.85 26.87
N LEU A 84 -7.47 -9.72 26.55
CA LEU A 84 -6.05 -9.71 26.20
C LEU A 84 -5.16 -10.19 27.36
N ASP A 85 -5.38 -9.67 28.57
CA ASP A 85 -4.59 -9.99 29.78
C ASP A 85 -4.75 -11.46 30.25
N ASN A 86 -5.84 -12.13 29.87
CA ASN A 86 -6.12 -13.51 30.24
C ASN A 86 -5.95 -14.51 29.09
N ASP A 87 -5.38 -14.08 27.95
CA ASP A 87 -5.33 -14.86 26.70
C ASP A 87 -6.70 -15.45 26.30
N ASP A 88 -7.79 -14.76 26.66
CA ASP A 88 -9.15 -15.21 26.39
C ASP A 88 -9.60 -14.75 25.01
N LEU A 89 -9.14 -15.48 24.00
CA LEU A 89 -9.50 -15.17 22.62
C LEU A 89 -11.00 -15.27 22.36
N VAL A 90 -11.73 -16.09 23.11
CA VAL A 90 -13.19 -16.16 22.98
C VAL A 90 -13.80 -14.87 23.51
N GLY A 91 -13.34 -14.38 24.66
CA GLY A 91 -13.70 -13.08 25.20
C GLY A 91 -13.37 -11.93 24.24
N LEU A 92 -12.20 -11.97 23.60
CA LEU A 92 -11.77 -10.96 22.62
C LEU A 92 -12.71 -10.94 21.40
N VAL A 93 -13.01 -12.12 20.87
CA VAL A 93 -13.94 -12.32 19.76
C VAL A 93 -15.38 -11.93 20.16
N GLU A 94 -15.76 -12.00 21.43
CA GLU A 94 -17.08 -11.56 21.92
C GLU A 94 -17.23 -10.04 21.98
N VAL A 95 -16.14 -9.30 22.20
CA VAL A 95 -16.15 -7.83 22.30
C VAL A 95 -15.85 -7.11 20.99
N ILE A 96 -15.35 -7.81 19.98
CA ILE A 96 -15.12 -7.25 18.64
C ILE A 96 -16.43 -7.14 17.88
N HIS A 97 -16.48 -6.12 17.02
CA HIS A 97 -17.61 -5.84 16.16
C HIS A 97 -18.07 -7.12 15.43
N PRO A 98 -19.35 -7.53 15.54
CA PRO A 98 -19.79 -8.84 15.06
C PRO A 98 -19.49 -9.13 13.60
N ALA A 99 -19.60 -8.11 12.73
CA ALA A 99 -19.29 -8.23 11.31
C ALA A 99 -17.79 -8.37 11.04
N GLU A 100 -16.94 -7.65 11.79
CA GLU A 100 -15.48 -7.78 11.67
C GLU A 100 -15.05 -9.18 12.11
N ARG A 101 -15.60 -9.67 13.22
CA ARG A 101 -15.40 -11.05 13.67
C ARG A 101 -15.79 -12.06 12.59
N GLU A 102 -16.99 -11.95 12.03
CA GLU A 102 -17.46 -12.90 11.00
C GLU A 102 -16.52 -12.89 9.78
N SER A 103 -16.09 -11.70 9.39
CA SER A 103 -15.22 -11.48 8.23
C SER A 103 -13.77 -11.97 8.43
N ILE A 104 -13.26 -11.96 9.66
CA ILE A 104 -11.86 -12.27 10.00
C ILE A 104 -11.70 -13.67 10.60
N ALA A 105 -12.51 -14.04 11.59
CA ALA A 105 -12.23 -15.21 12.43
C ALA A 105 -12.30 -16.53 11.65
N GLU A 106 -13.35 -16.73 10.85
CA GLU A 106 -13.52 -17.98 10.10
C GLU A 106 -12.39 -18.23 9.08
N PRO A 107 -12.04 -17.27 8.20
CA PRO A 107 -10.90 -17.45 7.30
C PRO A 107 -9.58 -17.65 8.05
N MET A 108 -9.36 -16.93 9.14
CA MET A 108 -8.14 -17.13 9.92
C MET A 108 -8.07 -18.54 10.50
N PHE A 109 -9.16 -19.11 11.03
CA PHE A 109 -9.15 -20.49 11.51
C PHE A 109 -8.79 -21.49 10.40
N ALA A 110 -9.32 -21.29 9.19
CA ALA A 110 -8.95 -22.12 8.04
C ALA A 110 -7.45 -21.97 7.70
N MET A 111 -6.91 -20.76 7.78
CA MET A 111 -5.49 -20.49 7.55
C MET A 111 -4.62 -21.29 8.51
N LEU A 112 -5.01 -21.42 9.78
CA LEU A 112 -4.26 -22.24 10.75
C LEU A 112 -4.36 -23.72 10.53
N ASP A 113 -5.55 -24.20 10.15
CA ASP A 113 -5.72 -25.59 9.80
C ASP A 113 -4.82 -25.91 8.61
N HIS A 114 -4.69 -24.98 7.65
CA HIS A 114 -3.69 -25.08 6.59
C HIS A 114 -2.25 -24.96 7.09
N SER A 115 -1.90 -24.04 7.99
CA SER A 115 -0.56 -23.93 8.56
C SER A 115 -0.13 -25.19 9.32
N LYS A 116 -1.04 -25.85 10.04
CA LYS A 116 -0.79 -27.15 10.69
C LYS A 116 -0.62 -28.25 9.66
N ARG A 117 -1.50 -28.31 8.65
CA ARG A 117 -1.42 -29.27 7.55
C ARG A 117 -0.12 -29.14 6.76
N LEU A 118 0.36 -27.92 6.57
CA LEU A 118 1.60 -27.56 5.89
C LEU A 118 2.83 -27.72 6.79
N GLU A 119 2.66 -28.18 8.04
CA GLU A 119 3.71 -28.35 9.03
C GLU A 119 4.46 -27.05 9.41
N ILE A 120 3.91 -25.87 9.05
CA ILE A 120 4.37 -24.57 9.53
C ILE A 120 4.11 -24.48 11.04
N MET A 121 2.94 -24.93 11.48
CA MET A 121 2.60 -25.01 12.90
C MET A 121 2.57 -26.46 13.38
N ALA A 122 2.92 -26.69 14.63
CA ALA A 122 2.88 -28.00 15.27
C ALA A 122 1.43 -28.53 15.32
N GLU A 123 1.25 -29.84 15.07
CA GLU A 123 -0.07 -30.48 15.15
C GLU A 123 -0.71 -30.36 16.54
N THR A 124 0.12 -30.27 17.59
CA THR A 124 -0.31 -30.09 18.99
C THR A 124 -0.67 -28.66 19.36
N ALA A 125 -0.60 -27.71 18.42
CA ALA A 125 -1.13 -26.37 18.60
C ALA A 125 -2.68 -26.45 18.64
N ASP A 126 -3.21 -26.99 19.73
CA ASP A 126 -4.65 -27.10 19.99
C ASP A 126 -5.15 -25.78 20.59
N GLY A 127 -6.09 -25.11 19.91
CA GLY A 127 -6.56 -23.78 20.28
C GLY A 127 -5.65 -22.66 19.78
N ALA A 128 -5.79 -21.46 20.36
CA ALA A 128 -4.84 -20.40 20.09
C ALA A 128 -3.54 -20.87 20.69
N PRO A 129 -2.46 -20.98 19.92
CA PRO A 129 -1.18 -20.99 20.56
C PRO A 129 -1.10 -19.72 21.42
N PRO A 130 -0.44 -19.77 22.58
CA PRO A 130 -0.03 -18.57 23.30
C PRO A 130 1.01 -17.84 22.44
N MET A 131 0.57 -17.27 21.31
CA MET A 131 1.47 -16.62 20.37
C MET A 131 1.91 -15.28 20.92
N ILE A 132 1.10 -14.62 21.73
CA ILE A 132 1.54 -13.42 22.41
C ILE A 132 0.80 -13.39 23.76
N ASP A 133 1.51 -13.76 24.82
CA ASP A 133 1.05 -13.57 26.20
C ASP A 133 1.18 -12.07 26.50
N PHE A 134 0.07 -11.35 26.56
CA PHE A 134 0.08 -9.93 26.88
C PHE A 134 -0.18 -9.75 28.37
N GLU A 135 0.78 -9.20 29.11
CA GLU A 135 0.53 -8.74 30.47
C GLU A 135 0.16 -7.26 30.43
N VAL A 136 -1.05 -6.91 30.88
CA VAL A 136 -1.55 -5.54 30.88
C VAL A 136 -1.64 -5.03 32.32
N ASP A 137 -0.70 -4.16 32.69
CA ASP A 137 -0.53 -3.72 34.06
C ASP A 137 -0.93 -2.26 34.27
N GLY A 138 -1.76 -1.99 35.28
CA GLY A 138 -2.10 -0.62 35.68
C GLY A 138 -2.82 0.23 34.62
N LEU A 139 -3.55 -0.43 33.70
CA LEU A 139 -4.26 0.22 32.61
C LEU A 139 -5.18 1.34 33.09
N THR A 140 -5.05 2.50 32.47
CA THR A 140 -6.02 3.60 32.54
C THR A 140 -6.30 4.11 31.13
N TYR A 141 -7.53 4.55 30.90
CA TYR A 141 -7.92 5.09 29.60
C TYR A 141 -8.94 6.21 29.76
N SER A 142 -9.09 6.99 28.70
CA SER A 142 -10.15 7.99 28.54
C SER A 142 -11.07 7.58 27.39
N VAL A 143 -12.36 7.84 27.56
CA VAL A 143 -13.39 7.58 26.56
C VAL A 143 -13.95 8.93 26.12
N GLU A 144 -13.72 9.27 24.86
CA GLU A 144 -14.29 10.45 24.20
C GLU A 144 -15.52 10.05 23.40
N ALA A 145 -16.66 10.68 23.66
CA ALA A 145 -17.86 10.46 22.86
C ALA A 145 -17.75 11.24 21.54
N THR A 146 -17.16 10.62 20.51
CA THR A 146 -17.09 11.17 19.14
C THR A 146 -18.48 11.37 18.55
N GLY A 147 -19.42 10.48 18.85
CA GLY A 147 -20.83 10.60 18.49
C GLY A 147 -21.74 9.69 19.32
N PRO A 148 -23.07 9.67 19.05
CA PRO A 148 -24.02 8.90 19.84
C PRO A 148 -23.78 7.38 19.84
N ARG A 149 -23.18 6.86 18.76
CA ARG A 149 -22.93 5.43 18.52
C ARG A 149 -21.44 5.09 18.33
N LEU A 150 -20.56 6.06 18.54
CA LEU A 150 -19.12 5.89 18.33
C LEU A 150 -18.37 6.62 19.43
N HIS A 151 -17.63 5.88 20.23
CA HIS A 151 -16.72 6.42 21.21
C HIS A 151 -15.28 6.11 20.81
N TYR A 152 -14.38 7.06 21.04
CA TYR A 152 -12.96 6.90 20.79
C TYR A 152 -12.22 6.82 22.11
N VAL A 153 -11.42 5.77 22.24
CA VAL A 153 -10.76 5.40 23.47
C VAL A 153 -9.27 5.64 23.30
N THR A 154 -8.65 6.25 24.29
CA THR A 154 -7.22 6.53 24.30
C THR A 154 -6.67 6.12 25.66
N THR A 155 -5.68 5.23 25.67
CA THR A 155 -5.01 4.86 26.92
C THR A 155 -4.26 6.06 27.48
N THR A 156 -4.28 6.22 28.80
CA THR A 156 -3.66 7.34 29.52
C THR A 156 -2.57 6.91 30.48
N GLY A 157 -2.33 5.61 30.57
CA GLY A 157 -1.34 5.01 31.46
C GLY A 157 -1.53 3.49 31.57
N GLY A 158 -0.56 2.85 32.20
CA GLY A 158 -0.41 1.41 32.26
C GLY A 158 0.74 0.95 31.37
N THR A 159 1.02 -0.35 31.40
CA THR A 159 2.07 -0.97 30.59
C THR A 159 1.50 -2.20 29.89
N VAL A 160 1.92 -2.42 28.64
CA VAL A 160 1.74 -3.70 27.95
C VAL A 160 3.09 -4.35 27.86
N THR A 161 3.19 -5.55 28.41
CA THR A 161 4.40 -6.36 28.34
C THR A 161 4.14 -7.52 27.41
N THR A 162 4.91 -7.57 26.32
CA THR A 162 4.96 -8.70 25.41
C THR A 162 6.28 -9.42 25.63
N PRO A 163 6.30 -10.74 25.87
CA PRO A 163 7.54 -11.50 25.76
C PRO A 163 8.03 -11.37 24.31
N ASP A 164 9.31 -11.03 24.11
CA ASP A 164 9.87 -11.05 22.76
C ASP A 164 10.03 -12.50 22.28
N ASP A 165 10.02 -13.46 23.22
CA ASP A 165 9.84 -14.88 22.98
C ASP A 165 8.36 -15.24 22.78
N VAL A 166 7.88 -14.90 21.59
CA VAL A 166 6.68 -15.52 21.04
C VAL A 166 7.01 -17.00 20.88
N ALA A 167 6.48 -17.82 21.80
CA ALA A 167 6.52 -19.28 21.72
C ALA A 167 5.64 -19.75 20.56
N PHE A 168 6.04 -19.40 19.34
CA PHE A 168 5.42 -19.86 18.12
C PHE A 168 5.52 -21.38 18.14
N PRO A 169 4.39 -22.11 18.03
CA PRO A 169 4.42 -23.56 18.02
C PRO A 169 4.92 -24.02 16.65
N ALA A 170 6.21 -23.80 16.35
CA ALA A 170 6.83 -24.15 15.10
C ALA A 170 6.60 -25.64 14.82
N GLY A 171 6.07 -25.92 13.64
CA GLY A 171 5.90 -27.28 13.17
C GLY A 171 7.18 -27.85 12.58
N PRO A 172 7.18 -29.13 12.18
CA PRO A 172 8.36 -29.82 11.64
C PRO A 172 8.92 -29.20 10.35
N LEU A 173 8.22 -28.27 9.70
CA LEU A 173 8.74 -27.54 8.54
C LEU A 173 9.96 -26.68 8.91
N PHE A 174 9.97 -26.04 10.08
CA PHE A 174 11.08 -25.18 10.52
C PHE A 174 12.38 -25.97 10.68
N ASP A 175 12.31 -27.21 11.20
CA ASP A 175 13.46 -28.12 11.32
C ASP A 175 14.09 -28.44 9.96
N ARG A 176 13.36 -28.30 8.85
CA ARG A 176 13.86 -28.62 7.49
C ARG A 176 14.65 -27.48 6.88
N PHE A 177 14.34 -26.24 7.26
CA PHE A 177 15.05 -25.05 6.79
C PHE A 177 16.28 -24.70 7.62
N ASP A 178 16.61 -25.49 8.65
CA ASP A 178 17.68 -25.18 9.62
C ASP A 178 17.52 -23.76 10.22
N ILE A 179 16.28 -23.26 10.26
CA ILE A 179 15.95 -21.98 10.88
C ILE A 179 15.99 -22.22 12.38
N ASP A 180 17.08 -21.76 13.00
CA ASP A 180 17.18 -21.73 14.45
C ASP A 180 16.25 -20.63 14.98
N VAL A 181 15.01 -21.04 15.26
CA VAL A 181 14.00 -20.17 15.87
C VAL A 181 14.46 -19.75 17.27
N GLU A 182 15.24 -20.58 17.98
CA GLU A 182 15.74 -20.24 19.33
C GLU A 182 16.79 -19.10 19.29
N ASP A 183 17.59 -19.00 18.23
CA ASP A 183 18.61 -17.94 18.10
C ASP A 183 18.02 -16.61 17.56
N SER A 184 16.92 -16.67 16.81
CA SER A 184 16.25 -15.49 16.25
C SER A 184 15.32 -14.80 17.25
N VAL A 185 14.93 -15.52 18.29
CA VAL A 185 13.97 -15.11 19.30
C VAL A 185 14.73 -14.88 20.61
N GLY A 186 15.18 -13.64 20.82
CA GLY A 186 15.93 -13.28 22.02
C GLY A 186 15.07 -13.37 23.29
N ASP A 187 15.70 -13.70 24.43
CA ASP A 187 15.14 -13.67 25.81
C ASP A 187 14.64 -12.27 26.28
N SER A 188 14.49 -11.30 25.37
CA SER A 188 14.07 -9.96 25.74
C SER A 188 12.56 -9.90 25.98
N VAL A 189 12.17 -8.92 26.77
CA VAL A 189 10.77 -8.63 27.07
C VAL A 189 10.60 -7.17 26.73
N THR A 190 9.74 -6.86 25.77
CA THR A 190 9.39 -5.50 25.45
C THR A 190 8.23 -5.06 26.33
N THR A 191 8.46 -4.02 27.13
CA THR A 191 7.41 -3.35 27.90
C THR A 191 7.20 -1.97 27.33
N GLU A 192 6.00 -1.71 26.85
CA GLU A 192 5.58 -0.40 26.35
C GLU A 192 4.73 0.34 27.38
N ASP A 193 5.08 1.60 27.68
CA ASP A 193 4.27 2.48 28.52
C ASP A 193 3.13 3.10 27.69
N LEU A 194 1.89 2.78 28.07
CA LEU A 194 0.66 3.22 27.40
C LEU A 194 0.27 4.67 27.68
N GLY A 195 0.92 5.32 28.64
CA GLY A 195 0.80 6.76 28.86
C GLY A 195 1.75 7.56 27.96
N GLU A 196 2.93 7.00 27.66
CA GLU A 196 3.89 7.60 26.71
C GLU A 196 3.51 7.30 25.26
N ASN A 197 3.07 6.07 24.98
CA ASN A 197 2.65 5.64 23.65
C ASN A 197 1.19 5.14 23.70
N PRO A 198 0.22 6.06 23.65
CA PRO A 198 -1.17 5.71 23.87
C PRO A 198 -1.73 4.85 22.74
N MET A 199 -2.33 3.73 23.09
CA MET A 199 -3.17 2.96 22.18
C MET A 199 -4.51 3.68 22.00
N LYS A 200 -4.98 3.71 20.76
CA LYS A 200 -6.24 4.34 20.39
C LYS A 200 -7.13 3.35 19.68
N MET A 201 -8.42 3.34 20.02
CA MET A 201 -9.39 2.44 19.40
C MET A 201 -10.78 3.05 19.39
N ALA A 202 -11.57 2.66 18.39
CA ALA A 202 -12.98 2.99 18.30
C ALA A 202 -13.84 1.89 18.92
N VAL A 203 -14.88 2.32 19.62
CA VAL A 203 -15.94 1.46 20.15
C VAL A 203 -17.26 1.90 19.56
N VAL A 204 -17.95 0.98 18.88
CA VAL A 204 -19.18 1.25 18.12
C VAL A 204 -20.37 0.60 18.82
N GLU A 205 -21.50 1.30 18.86
CA GLU A 205 -22.77 0.75 19.35
C GLU A 205 -23.57 0.12 18.19
N GLU A 206 -23.82 -1.18 18.28
CA GLU A 206 -24.71 -1.94 17.38
C GLU A 206 -25.80 -2.63 18.20
N ASP A 207 -27.06 -2.45 17.79
CA ASP A 207 -28.23 -3.04 18.45
C ASP A 207 -28.32 -2.85 19.98
N GLY A 208 -27.75 -1.75 20.49
CA GLY A 208 -27.74 -1.41 21.92
C GLY A 208 -26.61 -2.07 22.73
N SER A 209 -25.66 -2.70 22.04
CA SER A 209 -24.44 -3.29 22.59
C SER A 209 -23.21 -2.59 22.02
N TRP A 210 -22.14 -2.50 22.81
CA TRP A 210 -20.90 -1.83 22.41
C TRP A 210 -19.81 -2.82 22.06
N TYR A 211 -19.07 -2.53 20.99
CA TYR A 211 -18.03 -3.41 20.45
C TYR A 211 -16.79 -2.62 20.04
N VAL A 212 -15.61 -3.20 20.25
CA VAL A 212 -14.36 -2.67 19.68
C VAL A 212 -14.34 -2.94 18.18
N SER A 213 -14.00 -1.93 17.37
CA SER A 213 -13.94 -2.06 15.91
C SER A 213 -12.57 -1.63 15.38
N VAL A 214 -11.93 -2.52 14.63
CA VAL A 214 -10.64 -2.27 13.97
C VAL A 214 -10.82 -1.25 12.85
N TRP A 215 -11.84 -1.41 12.01
CA TRP A 215 -12.02 -0.54 10.84
C TRP A 215 -12.42 0.88 11.23
N TYR A 216 -13.30 1.04 12.23
CA TYR A 216 -13.59 2.36 12.77
C TYR A 216 -12.39 2.96 13.51
N SER A 217 -11.51 2.15 14.12
CA SER A 217 -10.28 2.66 14.75
C SER A 217 -9.38 3.33 13.71
N VAL A 218 -9.14 2.64 12.58
CA VAL A 218 -8.34 3.17 11.46
C VAL A 218 -8.99 4.41 10.85
N ALA A 219 -10.29 4.36 10.54
CA ALA A 219 -11.01 5.48 9.95
C ALA A 219 -11.04 6.72 10.86
N GLU A 220 -11.20 6.52 12.17
CA GLU A 220 -11.21 7.60 13.15
C GLU A 220 -9.83 8.22 13.37
N ASP A 221 -8.75 7.43 13.37
CA ASP A 221 -7.39 7.96 13.46
C ASP A 221 -7.06 8.78 12.20
N ALA A 222 -7.37 8.26 11.00
CA ALA A 222 -7.20 8.99 9.73
C ALA A 222 -8.00 10.30 9.70
N ARG A 223 -9.26 10.29 10.18
CA ARG A 223 -10.07 11.52 10.29
C ARG A 223 -9.43 12.55 11.22
N ARG A 224 -8.94 12.11 12.38
CA ARG A 224 -8.33 12.97 13.39
C ARG A 224 -7.02 13.57 12.90
N GLU A 225 -6.18 12.76 12.24
CA GLU A 225 -4.94 13.22 11.60
C GLU A 225 -5.22 14.27 10.52
N ALA A 226 -6.27 14.06 9.72
CA ALA A 226 -6.72 15.03 8.72
C ALA A 226 -7.48 16.25 9.30
N GLU A 227 -7.61 16.35 10.62
CA GLU A 227 -8.36 17.39 11.35
C GLU A 227 -9.79 17.62 10.83
N LYS A 228 -10.44 16.56 10.31
CA LYS A 228 -11.79 16.66 9.73
C LYS A 228 -12.86 16.49 10.79
N ALA A 229 -14.02 17.11 10.62
CA ALA A 229 -15.17 16.88 11.50
C ALA A 229 -15.69 15.44 11.38
N PHE A 230 -16.21 14.89 12.47
CA PHE A 230 -16.87 13.58 12.44
C PHE A 230 -18.16 13.64 11.62
N PRO A 231 -18.30 12.82 10.55
CA PRO A 231 -19.47 12.86 9.67
C PRO A 231 -20.74 12.28 10.32
N GLY A 232 -20.59 11.44 11.36
CA GLY A 232 -21.70 10.77 12.03
C GLY A 232 -21.89 9.32 11.55
N VAL A 233 -22.23 8.42 12.48
CA VAL A 233 -22.60 7.03 12.16
C VAL A 233 -23.92 7.00 11.40
N GLY A 234 -23.99 6.22 10.33
CA GLY A 234 -25.12 6.10 9.42
C GLY A 234 -25.30 7.30 8.48
N SER A 235 -24.27 8.12 8.30
CA SER A 235 -24.32 9.27 7.36
C SER A 235 -24.01 8.87 5.90
N GLY A 236 -23.56 7.63 5.69
CA GLY A 236 -23.23 7.05 4.39
C GLY A 236 -24.37 6.94 3.38
N PRO A 237 -24.04 6.66 2.11
CA PRO A 237 -25.04 6.28 1.12
C PRO A 237 -25.80 5.04 1.58
N ALA A 238 -27.05 4.90 1.13
CA ALA A 238 -27.84 3.72 1.47
C ALA A 238 -27.27 2.48 0.75
N PRO A 239 -27.02 1.36 1.44
CA PRO A 239 -26.55 0.15 0.79
C PRO A 239 -27.60 -0.37 -0.19
N VAL A 240 -27.19 -0.65 -1.42
CA VAL A 240 -28.08 -1.10 -2.49
C VAL A 240 -27.98 -2.60 -2.70
N GLY A 241 -26.75 -3.12 -2.74
CA GLY A 241 -26.43 -4.52 -3.08
C GLY A 241 -26.97 -4.93 -4.44
N ALA A 242 -26.79 -6.20 -4.81
CA ALA A 242 -27.28 -6.77 -6.07
C ALA A 242 -28.43 -7.76 -5.87
N ALA A 243 -29.06 -8.18 -6.98
CA ALA A 243 -30.20 -9.09 -6.96
C ALA A 243 -29.82 -10.58 -6.81
N SER A 244 -28.58 -10.93 -7.13
CA SER A 244 -28.02 -12.27 -7.07
C SER A 244 -26.51 -12.19 -6.75
N PRO A 245 -25.88 -13.30 -6.33
CA PRO A 245 -24.45 -13.32 -5.98
C PRO A 245 -23.53 -12.85 -7.12
N ASP A 246 -23.77 -13.35 -8.33
CA ASP A 246 -23.06 -13.02 -9.57
C ASP A 246 -23.27 -11.57 -10.01
N ALA A 247 -24.48 -11.04 -9.80
CA ALA A 247 -24.81 -9.65 -10.15
C ALA A 247 -24.04 -8.62 -9.31
N VAL A 248 -23.46 -8.99 -8.15
CA VAL A 248 -22.65 -8.06 -7.33
C VAL A 248 -21.46 -7.53 -8.12
N LEU A 249 -20.71 -8.43 -8.75
CA LEU A 249 -19.50 -8.07 -9.49
C LEU A 249 -19.84 -7.43 -10.84
N GLU A 250 -20.91 -7.90 -11.48
CA GLU A 250 -21.44 -7.28 -12.70
C GLU A 250 -21.83 -5.81 -12.44
N ASP A 251 -22.62 -5.55 -11.39
CA ASP A 251 -23.03 -4.20 -11.01
C ASP A 251 -21.83 -3.36 -10.53
N MET A 252 -20.84 -3.97 -9.86
CA MET A 252 -19.64 -3.26 -9.41
C MET A 252 -18.75 -2.85 -10.57
N LEU A 253 -18.50 -3.73 -11.55
CA LEU A 253 -17.69 -3.39 -12.71
C LEU A 253 -18.39 -2.41 -13.64
N LYS A 254 -19.72 -2.44 -13.72
CA LYS A 254 -20.48 -1.36 -14.36
C LYS A 254 -20.30 -0.03 -13.62
N ALA A 255 -20.40 -0.03 -12.29
CA ALA A 255 -20.17 1.19 -11.51
C ALA A 255 -18.74 1.71 -11.70
N MET A 256 -17.73 0.84 -11.70
CA MET A 256 -16.37 1.22 -12.06
C MET A 256 -16.28 1.76 -13.48
N ALA A 257 -17.03 1.18 -14.43
CA ALA A 257 -17.02 1.63 -15.81
C ALA A 257 -17.71 2.98 -16.05
N ASP A 258 -18.72 3.26 -15.25
CA ASP A 258 -19.42 4.53 -15.24
C ASP A 258 -18.71 5.56 -14.33
N LEU A 259 -17.52 5.24 -13.80
CA LEU A 259 -16.76 6.07 -12.84
C LEU A 259 -17.61 6.48 -11.61
N ASP A 260 -18.47 5.58 -11.16
CA ASP A 260 -19.38 5.76 -10.03
C ASP A 260 -18.82 5.12 -8.75
N ALA A 261 -17.92 5.85 -8.08
CA ALA A 261 -17.32 5.41 -6.81
C ALA A 261 -18.37 5.18 -5.71
N GLU A 262 -19.46 5.97 -5.68
CA GLU A 262 -20.55 5.78 -4.72
C GLU A 262 -21.29 4.47 -5.03
N GLY A 263 -21.54 4.18 -6.31
CA GLY A 263 -22.09 2.92 -6.80
C GLY A 263 -21.28 1.71 -6.33
N VAL A 264 -19.95 1.75 -6.49
CA VAL A 264 -19.03 0.71 -5.99
C VAL A 264 -19.17 0.54 -4.47
N LEU A 265 -19.15 1.65 -3.72
CA LEU A 265 -19.31 1.62 -2.26
C LEU A 265 -20.63 0.96 -1.83
N THR A 266 -21.74 1.26 -2.51
CA THR A 266 -23.07 0.71 -2.17
C THR A 266 -23.25 -0.79 -2.42
N LEU A 267 -22.26 -1.43 -3.06
CA LEU A 267 -22.21 -2.87 -3.33
C LEU A 267 -21.34 -3.63 -2.33
N LEU A 268 -20.57 -2.94 -1.49
CA LEU A 268 -19.82 -3.54 -0.39
C LEU A 268 -20.75 -3.93 0.76
N ASP A 269 -20.44 -5.01 1.50
CA ASP A 269 -21.22 -5.44 2.66
C ASP A 269 -21.27 -4.32 3.69
N PRO A 270 -22.44 -3.70 3.94
CA PRO A 270 -22.53 -2.57 4.86
C PRO A 270 -22.22 -2.95 6.31
N GLU A 271 -22.32 -4.22 6.68
CA GLU A 271 -21.96 -4.67 8.03
C GLU A 271 -20.44 -4.69 8.22
N GLU A 272 -19.69 -5.10 7.19
CA GLU A 272 -18.22 -5.15 7.21
C GLU A 272 -17.59 -3.78 6.91
N ALA A 273 -18.11 -3.10 5.88
CA ALA A 273 -17.61 -1.83 5.38
C ALA A 273 -18.22 -0.61 6.09
N GLY A 274 -18.88 -0.77 7.24
CA GLY A 274 -19.60 0.31 7.93
C GLY A 274 -18.77 1.58 8.13
N ALA A 275 -17.48 1.43 8.47
CA ALA A 275 -16.54 2.55 8.57
C ALA A 275 -16.35 3.30 7.23
N LEU A 276 -16.25 2.58 6.11
CA LEU A 276 -16.16 3.20 4.78
C LEU A 276 -17.44 3.97 4.44
N TYR A 277 -18.61 3.40 4.73
CA TYR A 277 -19.89 4.09 4.52
C TYR A 277 -19.98 5.38 5.35
N ASP A 278 -19.70 5.30 6.64
CA ASP A 278 -19.85 6.44 7.54
C ASP A 278 -18.84 7.56 7.26
N TYR A 279 -17.62 7.19 6.86
CA TYR A 279 -16.56 8.17 6.56
C TYR A 279 -16.53 8.60 5.10
N HIS A 280 -17.47 8.14 4.25
CA HIS A 280 -17.47 8.41 2.79
C HIS A 280 -17.29 9.88 2.43
N SER A 281 -17.96 10.79 3.15
CA SER A 281 -17.91 12.23 2.86
C SER A 281 -16.51 12.86 2.99
N LEU A 282 -15.58 12.18 3.68
CA LEU A 282 -14.20 12.66 3.85
C LEU A 282 -13.31 12.37 2.65
N TYR A 283 -13.59 11.29 1.91
CA TYR A 283 -12.72 10.81 0.82
C TYR A 283 -13.41 10.82 -0.55
N MET A 284 -14.75 10.84 -0.61
CA MET A 284 -15.49 10.87 -1.88
C MET A 284 -15.30 12.17 -2.67
N GLY A 285 -15.02 13.30 -2.01
CA GLY A 285 -14.69 14.55 -2.71
C GLY A 285 -13.46 14.39 -3.60
N PRO A 286 -12.28 14.09 -3.02
CA PRO A 286 -11.07 13.83 -3.79
C PRO A 286 -11.20 12.72 -4.85
N ILE A 287 -11.89 11.62 -4.55
CA ILE A 287 -12.11 10.54 -5.53
C ILE A 287 -12.93 11.06 -6.72
N ASN A 288 -14.05 11.74 -6.48
CA ASN A 288 -14.89 12.26 -7.55
C ASN A 288 -14.19 13.35 -8.37
N GLU A 289 -13.33 14.15 -7.74
CA GLU A 289 -12.49 15.14 -8.45
C GLU A 289 -11.52 14.43 -9.40
N GLY A 290 -10.80 13.40 -8.95
CA GLY A 290 -9.89 12.61 -9.79
C GLY A 290 -10.62 11.84 -10.91
N LEU A 291 -11.80 11.30 -10.63
CA LEU A 291 -12.63 10.63 -11.64
C LEU A 291 -13.15 11.62 -12.71
N ALA A 292 -13.53 12.83 -12.31
CA ALA A 292 -13.93 13.89 -13.24
C ALA A 292 -12.76 14.39 -14.11
N GLU A 293 -11.55 14.44 -13.55
CA GLU A 293 -10.33 14.72 -14.32
C GLU A 293 -10.07 13.63 -15.36
N MET A 294 -10.14 12.36 -14.96
CA MET A 294 -9.98 11.23 -15.87
C MET A 294 -11.05 11.21 -16.98
N GLU A 295 -12.30 11.53 -16.66
CA GLU A 295 -13.38 11.66 -17.66
C GLU A 295 -13.08 12.80 -18.65
N ALA A 296 -12.59 13.94 -18.16
CA ALA A 296 -12.22 15.07 -19.02
C ALA A 296 -11.02 14.76 -19.93
N GLU A 297 -10.03 14.01 -19.44
CA GLU A 297 -8.90 13.53 -20.25
C GLU A 297 -9.36 12.53 -21.31
N ALA A 298 -10.22 11.57 -20.94
CA ALA A 298 -10.81 10.63 -21.88
C ALA A 298 -11.61 11.36 -22.97
N GLU A 299 -12.44 12.35 -22.61
CA GLU A 299 -13.18 13.18 -23.57
C GLU A 299 -12.23 13.97 -24.48
N ALA A 300 -11.14 14.54 -23.92
CA ALA A 300 -10.15 15.27 -24.69
C ALA A 300 -9.39 14.38 -25.70
N ALA A 301 -9.21 13.10 -25.37
CA ALA A 301 -8.63 12.09 -26.25
C ALA A 301 -9.66 11.43 -27.20
N ASP A 302 -10.94 11.83 -27.14
CA ASP A 302 -12.05 11.16 -27.83
C ASP A 302 -11.98 9.64 -27.58
N ALA A 303 -11.66 9.28 -26.33
CA ALA A 303 -11.53 7.92 -25.86
C ALA A 303 -12.90 7.42 -25.40
N GLU A 304 -13.41 6.41 -26.10
CA GLU A 304 -14.62 5.68 -25.71
C GLU A 304 -14.23 4.29 -25.25
N TRP A 305 -14.92 3.79 -24.23
CA TRP A 305 -14.76 2.42 -23.77
C TRP A 305 -16.12 1.88 -23.36
N SER A 306 -16.31 0.58 -23.54
CA SER A 306 -17.55 -0.10 -23.17
C SER A 306 -17.27 -1.52 -22.71
N LEU A 307 -17.92 -1.88 -21.60
CA LEU A 307 -18.02 -3.26 -21.15
C LEU A 307 -19.21 -3.91 -21.87
N ASP A 308 -18.93 -4.68 -22.92
CA ASP A 308 -19.95 -5.27 -23.80
C ASP A 308 -20.70 -6.43 -23.11
N SER A 309 -19.96 -7.30 -22.45
CA SER A 309 -20.53 -8.38 -21.63
C SER A 309 -19.55 -8.80 -20.55
N ILE A 310 -20.09 -9.20 -19.40
CA ILE A 310 -19.32 -9.87 -18.38
C ILE A 310 -20.18 -10.95 -17.74
N ASP A 311 -19.60 -12.13 -17.56
CA ASP A 311 -20.27 -13.29 -17.02
C ASP A 311 -19.54 -13.74 -15.76
N PHE A 312 -20.34 -13.95 -14.71
CA PHE A 312 -19.90 -14.52 -13.45
C PHE A 312 -20.71 -15.78 -13.15
N GLU A 313 -20.11 -16.71 -12.42
CA GLU A 313 -20.83 -17.84 -11.85
C GLU A 313 -20.80 -17.77 -10.32
N ALA A 314 -21.93 -18.06 -9.70
CA ALA A 314 -22.02 -18.21 -8.27
C ALA A 314 -21.80 -19.69 -7.90
N VAL A 315 -20.79 -19.95 -7.08
CA VAL A 315 -20.51 -21.29 -6.53
C VAL A 315 -20.54 -21.26 -5.01
N GLU A 316 -20.98 -22.34 -4.39
CA GLU A 316 -20.88 -22.50 -2.94
C GLU A 316 -19.54 -23.18 -2.61
N SER A 317 -18.69 -22.50 -1.83
CA SER A 317 -17.44 -23.05 -1.31
C SER A 317 -17.39 -22.85 0.20
N ASN A 318 -17.10 -23.90 0.96
CA ASN A 318 -17.02 -23.86 2.43
C ASN A 318 -18.24 -23.25 3.15
N GLY A 319 -19.42 -23.33 2.54
CA GLY A 319 -20.67 -22.76 3.07
C GLY A 319 -20.85 -21.26 2.78
N ARG A 320 -19.98 -20.67 1.96
CA ARG A 320 -20.02 -19.28 1.50
C ARG A 320 -20.35 -19.24 0.01
N GLN A 321 -20.96 -18.14 -0.43
CA GLN A 321 -21.19 -17.90 -1.85
C GLN A 321 -19.98 -17.15 -2.41
N ILE A 322 -19.41 -17.71 -3.47
CA ILE A 322 -18.27 -17.16 -4.19
C ILE A 322 -18.75 -16.82 -5.60
N ALA A 323 -18.61 -15.56 -6.00
CA ALA A 323 -18.81 -15.14 -7.38
C ALA A 323 -17.46 -15.26 -8.12
N ARG A 324 -17.42 -16.10 -9.16
CA ARG A 324 -16.23 -16.37 -9.97
C ARG A 324 -16.38 -15.77 -11.34
N PHE A 325 -15.29 -15.21 -11.83
CA PHE A 325 -15.21 -14.69 -13.18
C PHE A 325 -15.24 -15.84 -14.21
N VAL A 326 -16.11 -15.74 -15.21
CA VAL A 326 -16.20 -16.73 -16.31
C VAL A 326 -15.66 -16.13 -17.60
N SER A 327 -16.20 -14.98 -17.99
CA SER A 327 -15.79 -14.30 -19.22
C SER A 327 -16.07 -12.81 -19.20
N MET A 328 -15.34 -12.07 -20.03
CA MET A 328 -15.53 -10.64 -20.28
C MET A 328 -15.32 -10.33 -21.76
N GLU A 329 -16.13 -9.43 -22.30
CA GLU A 329 -15.90 -8.75 -23.57
C GLU A 329 -16.00 -7.25 -23.32
N ALA A 330 -14.95 -6.54 -23.70
CA ALA A 330 -14.90 -5.09 -23.65
C ALA A 330 -14.38 -4.55 -24.99
N SER A 331 -14.80 -3.35 -25.34
CA SER A 331 -14.33 -2.64 -26.52
C SER A 331 -13.89 -1.24 -26.14
N PHE A 332 -12.94 -0.71 -26.91
CA PHE A 332 -12.44 0.65 -26.73
C PHE A 332 -12.16 1.29 -28.08
N SER A 333 -12.19 2.61 -28.12
CA SER A 333 -11.64 3.39 -29.23
C SER A 333 -11.01 4.67 -28.73
N VAL A 334 -9.91 5.09 -29.34
CA VAL A 334 -9.23 6.35 -29.05
C VAL A 334 -8.95 7.05 -30.38
N THR A 335 -9.15 8.36 -30.45
CA THR A 335 -8.78 9.15 -31.63
C THR A 335 -7.43 9.81 -31.40
N GLU A 336 -6.44 9.45 -32.23
CA GLU A 336 -5.12 10.07 -32.20
C GLU A 336 -5.17 11.55 -32.61
N TRP A 337 -4.11 12.28 -32.29
CA TRP A 337 -3.91 13.69 -32.64
C TRP A 337 -4.03 14.00 -34.14
N ASP A 338 -3.84 13.01 -35.03
CA ASP A 338 -3.99 13.15 -36.48
C ASP A 338 -5.42 12.89 -36.99
N GLY A 339 -6.33 12.53 -36.09
CA GLY A 339 -7.73 12.17 -36.36
C GLY A 339 -7.96 10.69 -36.70
N THR A 340 -6.93 9.85 -36.60
CA THR A 340 -7.06 8.40 -36.79
C THR A 340 -7.73 7.77 -35.57
N VAL A 341 -8.82 7.04 -35.79
CA VAL A 341 -9.50 6.28 -34.73
C VAL A 341 -8.88 4.89 -34.64
N ILE A 342 -8.29 4.58 -33.48
CA ILE A 342 -7.83 3.24 -33.14
C ILE A 342 -8.90 2.59 -32.29
N SER A 343 -9.50 1.52 -32.77
CA SER A 343 -10.47 0.73 -32.00
C SER A 343 -9.92 -0.67 -31.70
N GLY A 344 -10.27 -1.19 -30.54
CA GLY A 344 -9.93 -2.54 -30.12
C GLY A 344 -11.02 -3.23 -29.32
N SER A 345 -10.81 -4.51 -29.06
CA SER A 345 -11.64 -5.33 -28.18
C SER A 345 -10.79 -6.29 -27.37
N ILE A 346 -11.20 -6.52 -26.13
CA ILE A 346 -10.61 -7.49 -25.21
C ILE A 346 -11.67 -8.54 -24.95
N LYS A 347 -11.35 -9.82 -25.18
CA LYS A 347 -12.17 -10.96 -24.81
C LYS A 347 -11.40 -11.83 -23.84
N MET A 348 -11.95 -12.10 -22.67
CA MET A 348 -11.38 -13.03 -21.71
C MET A 348 -12.38 -14.17 -21.48
N SER A 349 -11.93 -15.41 -21.57
CA SER A 349 -12.74 -16.61 -21.30
C SER A 349 -11.84 -17.81 -21.06
N ASP A 350 -12.21 -18.69 -20.13
CA ASP A 350 -11.49 -19.95 -19.86
C ASP A 350 -9.99 -19.75 -19.59
N GLY A 351 -9.63 -18.73 -18.81
CA GLY A 351 -8.24 -18.38 -18.48
C GLY A 351 -7.43 -17.83 -19.66
N CYS A 352 -8.08 -17.58 -20.80
CA CYS A 352 -7.44 -17.02 -21.99
C CYS A 352 -7.93 -15.60 -22.26
N ALA A 353 -7.07 -14.77 -22.84
CA ALA A 353 -7.34 -13.43 -23.32
C ALA A 353 -7.05 -13.29 -24.84
N VAL A 354 -7.98 -12.67 -25.56
CA VAL A 354 -7.85 -12.25 -26.97
C VAL A 354 -7.95 -10.74 -27.01
N VAL A 355 -6.87 -10.07 -27.39
CA VAL A 355 -6.81 -8.61 -27.54
C VAL A 355 -6.69 -8.29 -29.01
N ALA A 356 -7.70 -7.64 -29.58
CA ALA A 356 -7.67 -7.15 -30.95
C ALA A 356 -7.54 -5.63 -30.94
N VAL A 357 -6.55 -5.08 -31.65
CA VAL A 357 -6.35 -3.64 -31.81
C VAL A 357 -6.12 -3.36 -33.29
N ALA A 358 -6.99 -2.56 -33.91
CA ALA A 358 -7.00 -2.33 -35.35
C ALA A 358 -7.04 -3.63 -36.17
N GLU A 359 -5.98 -3.95 -36.93
CA GLU A 359 -5.86 -5.18 -37.73
C GLU A 359 -5.04 -6.28 -37.02
N GLU A 360 -4.48 -5.99 -35.84
CA GLU A 360 -3.70 -6.94 -35.06
C GLU A 360 -4.57 -7.65 -34.03
N THR A 361 -4.31 -8.94 -33.80
CA THR A 361 -4.96 -9.74 -32.76
C THR A 361 -3.89 -10.54 -32.05
N ILE A 362 -3.84 -10.41 -30.73
CA ILE A 362 -3.01 -11.21 -29.84
C ILE A 362 -3.96 -12.20 -29.18
N ASP A 363 -3.81 -13.48 -29.51
CA ASP A 363 -4.66 -14.56 -29.00
C ASP A 363 -3.82 -15.49 -28.10
N SER A 364 -4.01 -15.37 -26.79
CA SER A 364 -3.34 -16.27 -25.84
C SER A 364 -3.90 -17.70 -25.85
N CYS A 365 -5.08 -17.95 -26.44
CA CYS A 365 -5.62 -19.30 -26.63
C CYS A 365 -4.81 -20.09 -27.68
N GLU A 366 -4.26 -19.41 -28.68
CA GLU A 366 -3.55 -20.03 -29.81
C GLU A 366 -2.02 -19.97 -29.65
N ALA A 367 -1.53 -20.02 -28.41
CA ALA A 367 -0.11 -19.87 -28.07
C ALA A 367 0.84 -20.87 -28.78
N GLU A 368 0.33 -21.97 -29.34
CA GLU A 368 1.13 -22.90 -30.14
C GLU A 368 1.37 -22.44 -31.60
N THR A 369 0.59 -21.50 -32.13
CA THR A 369 0.68 -21.07 -33.54
C THR A 369 1.02 -19.61 -33.75
N ASP A 370 0.81 -18.75 -32.75
CA ASP A 370 1.19 -17.34 -32.82
C ASP A 370 2.64 -17.18 -32.33
N GLU A 371 3.53 -16.67 -33.21
CA GLU A 371 4.95 -16.44 -32.91
C GLU A 371 5.14 -15.53 -31.69
N ARG A 372 4.23 -14.56 -31.46
CA ARG A 372 4.26 -13.63 -30.33
C ARG A 372 3.80 -14.28 -29.02
N ALA A 373 2.73 -15.05 -29.05
CA ALA A 373 2.30 -15.80 -27.87
C ALA A 373 3.34 -16.87 -27.49
N ALA A 374 3.98 -17.50 -28.48
CA ALA A 374 5.12 -18.38 -28.28
C ALA A 374 6.38 -17.66 -27.78
N GLU A 375 6.50 -16.35 -28.00
CA GLU A 375 7.58 -15.51 -27.49
C GLU A 375 7.32 -15.08 -26.04
N ILE A 376 6.11 -14.61 -25.71
CA ILE A 376 5.70 -14.33 -24.32
C ILE A 376 5.85 -15.59 -23.47
N LYS A 377 5.38 -16.73 -23.99
CA LYS A 377 5.57 -18.02 -23.33
C LYS A 377 7.05 -18.38 -23.19
N ARG A 378 7.89 -18.10 -24.20
CA ARG A 378 9.35 -18.29 -24.09
C ARG A 378 10.01 -17.39 -23.05
N ILE A 379 9.51 -16.18 -22.85
CA ILE A 379 10.02 -15.26 -21.81
C ILE A 379 9.60 -15.75 -20.44
N GLN A 380 8.33 -16.17 -20.28
CA GLN A 380 7.85 -16.79 -19.04
C GLN A 380 8.59 -18.09 -18.73
N ASP A 381 8.66 -19.01 -19.70
CA ASP A 381 9.40 -20.27 -19.59
C ASP A 381 10.90 -20.00 -19.36
N GLY A 382 11.47 -18.97 -20.01
CA GLY A 382 12.86 -18.56 -19.86
C GLY A 382 13.17 -17.94 -18.50
N LEU A 383 12.26 -17.14 -17.93
CA LEU A 383 12.36 -16.63 -16.55
C LEU A 383 12.31 -17.79 -15.55
N LEU A 384 11.45 -18.78 -15.79
CA LEU A 384 11.36 -19.98 -14.96
C LEU A 384 12.60 -20.89 -15.11
N GLU A 385 13.21 -20.95 -16.30
CA GLU A 385 14.46 -21.68 -16.56
C GLU A 385 15.69 -20.97 -15.96
N ILE A 386 15.77 -19.63 -16.00
CA ILE A 386 16.86 -18.83 -15.41
C ILE A 386 16.89 -18.99 -13.89
N ALA A 387 15.70 -19.09 -13.29
CA ALA A 387 15.53 -19.34 -11.87
C ALA A 387 15.90 -20.78 -11.45
N ASP A 388 16.30 -21.67 -12.38
CA ASP A 388 16.61 -23.10 -12.19
C ASP A 388 15.65 -23.79 -11.19
N LEU A 389 14.37 -23.44 -11.28
CA LEU A 389 13.37 -23.87 -10.31
C LEU A 389 13.25 -25.39 -10.34
N SER A 390 13.20 -25.99 -9.16
CA SER A 390 13.02 -27.42 -9.04
C SER A 390 11.67 -27.83 -9.66
N SER A 391 11.57 -29.07 -10.17
CA SER A 391 10.29 -29.57 -10.71
C SER A 391 9.17 -29.57 -9.66
N VAL A 392 9.52 -29.60 -8.37
CA VAL A 392 8.55 -29.50 -7.27
C VAL A 392 7.99 -28.09 -7.16
N THR A 393 8.84 -27.07 -7.31
CA THR A 393 8.43 -25.66 -7.33
C THR A 393 7.56 -25.34 -8.55
N LEU A 394 7.94 -25.84 -9.73
CA LEU A 394 7.09 -25.72 -10.94
C LEU A 394 5.74 -26.40 -10.76
N ASP A 395 5.71 -27.62 -10.22
CA ASP A 395 4.47 -28.33 -9.89
C ASP A 395 3.61 -27.55 -8.87
N ALA A 396 4.24 -26.80 -7.95
CA ALA A 396 3.56 -25.97 -6.98
C ALA A 396 3.00 -24.68 -7.63
N PHE A 397 3.73 -24.03 -8.54
CA PHE A 397 3.22 -22.94 -9.35
C PHE A 397 2.05 -23.37 -10.25
N ASP A 398 2.12 -24.56 -10.85
CA ASP A 398 1.01 -25.14 -11.62
C ASP A 398 -0.23 -25.35 -10.73
N ARG A 399 -0.04 -25.80 -9.48
CA ARG A 399 -1.15 -25.92 -8.51
C ARG A 399 -1.72 -24.56 -8.12
N LEU A 400 -0.87 -23.57 -7.85
CA LEU A 400 -1.29 -22.23 -7.46
C LEU A 400 -2.03 -21.51 -8.59
N SER A 401 -1.54 -21.61 -9.83
CA SER A 401 -2.20 -21.02 -11.01
C SER A 401 -3.54 -21.70 -11.35
N ALA A 402 -3.72 -22.96 -10.96
CA ALA A 402 -4.98 -23.69 -11.08
C ALA A 402 -5.99 -23.37 -9.96
N VAL A 403 -5.63 -22.53 -8.98
CA VAL A 403 -6.57 -22.10 -7.92
C VAL A 403 -7.60 -21.17 -8.53
N GLU A 404 -8.83 -21.65 -8.65
CA GLU A 404 -9.98 -20.84 -9.02
C GLU A 404 -10.40 -19.96 -7.84
N THR A 405 -9.77 -18.80 -7.72
CA THR A 405 -10.19 -17.75 -6.78
C THR A 405 -11.48 -17.10 -7.25
N GLY A 406 -12.21 -16.52 -6.29
CA GLY A 406 -13.37 -15.69 -6.59
C GLY A 406 -13.64 -14.72 -5.47
N PHE A 407 -14.73 -13.98 -5.60
CA PHE A 407 -15.10 -12.95 -4.66
C PHE A 407 -16.17 -13.47 -3.71
N THR A 408 -15.92 -13.36 -2.41
CA THR A 408 -16.91 -13.76 -1.41
C THR A 408 -18.05 -12.75 -1.39
N VAL A 409 -19.27 -13.25 -1.55
CA VAL A 409 -20.47 -12.43 -1.51
C VAL A 409 -21.44 -12.93 -0.45
N VAL A 410 -22.14 -12.00 0.19
CA VAL A 410 -23.01 -12.27 1.34
C VAL A 410 -24.39 -11.69 1.14
N GLU A 411 -25.42 -12.40 1.60
CA GLU A 411 -26.81 -11.94 1.51
C GLU A 411 -27.21 -11.20 2.79
N ARG A 412 -27.53 -9.91 2.67
CA ARG A 412 -28.12 -9.11 3.76
C ARG A 412 -29.49 -8.61 3.30
N ASN A 413 -30.54 -8.88 4.08
CA ASN A 413 -31.89 -8.38 3.81
C ASN A 413 -32.44 -8.67 2.39
N GLY A 414 -32.04 -9.79 1.77
CA GLY A 414 -32.48 -10.17 0.42
C GLY A 414 -31.72 -9.49 -0.72
N ARG A 415 -30.58 -8.85 -0.42
CA ARG A 415 -29.65 -8.27 -1.39
C ARG A 415 -28.26 -8.87 -1.18
N TRP A 416 -27.49 -8.97 -2.25
CA TRP A 416 -26.14 -9.53 -2.22
C TRP A 416 -25.10 -8.42 -2.20
N TYR A 417 -24.02 -8.62 -1.45
CA TYR A 417 -22.95 -7.64 -1.28
C TYR A 417 -21.59 -8.31 -1.39
N LEU A 418 -20.57 -7.55 -1.79
CA LEU A 418 -19.18 -7.98 -1.79
C LEU A 418 -18.62 -7.87 -0.37
N SER A 419 -18.06 -8.97 0.14
CA SER A 419 -17.38 -9.00 1.44
C SER A 419 -15.86 -8.98 1.21
N LEU A 420 -15.18 -7.91 1.62
CA LEU A 420 -13.80 -7.62 1.21
C LEU A 420 -12.80 -8.54 1.93
N MET A 421 -12.86 -8.59 3.26
CA MET A 421 -11.97 -9.37 4.09
C MET A 421 -12.08 -10.87 3.82
N PRO A 422 -13.30 -11.46 3.74
CA PRO A 422 -13.44 -12.84 3.31
C PRO A 422 -12.91 -13.06 1.90
N THR A 423 -13.09 -12.13 0.96
CA THR A 423 -12.50 -12.29 -0.38
C THR A 423 -10.97 -12.41 -0.32
N VAL A 424 -10.30 -11.51 0.41
CA VAL A 424 -8.83 -11.55 0.54
C VAL A 424 -8.36 -12.79 1.29
N LEU A 425 -8.98 -13.09 2.43
CA LEU A 425 -8.54 -14.19 3.29
C LEU A 425 -8.89 -15.57 2.72
N GLU A 426 -10.03 -15.72 2.05
CA GLU A 426 -10.36 -16.95 1.31
C GLU A 426 -9.42 -17.15 0.13
N SER A 427 -9.02 -16.08 -0.57
CA SER A 427 -7.98 -16.20 -1.59
C SER A 427 -6.69 -16.77 -0.99
N VAL A 428 -6.22 -16.25 0.15
CA VAL A 428 -5.05 -16.81 0.84
C VAL A 428 -5.29 -18.28 1.23
N ASN A 429 -6.46 -18.62 1.77
CA ASN A 429 -6.80 -19.99 2.14
C ASN A 429 -6.84 -20.95 0.94
N ASP A 430 -7.40 -20.53 -0.19
CA ASP A 430 -7.48 -21.35 -1.41
C ASP A 430 -6.08 -21.67 -1.94
N HIS A 431 -5.15 -20.70 -1.90
CA HIS A 431 -3.74 -20.94 -2.23
C HIS A 431 -3.09 -21.88 -1.22
N LEU A 432 -3.28 -21.62 0.08
CA LEU A 432 -2.75 -22.48 1.13
C LEU A 432 -3.34 -23.88 1.07
N ALA A 433 -4.55 -24.09 0.56
CA ALA A 433 -5.22 -25.39 0.49
C ALA A 433 -4.60 -26.32 -0.56
N VAL A 434 -4.08 -25.78 -1.67
CA VAL A 434 -3.46 -26.57 -2.74
C VAL A 434 -1.99 -26.90 -2.48
N LEU A 435 -1.31 -26.12 -1.64
CA LEU A 435 0.09 -26.34 -1.29
C LEU A 435 0.28 -27.63 -0.47
N GLN A 436 1.49 -28.16 -0.50
CA GLN A 436 1.94 -29.29 0.32
C GLN A 436 3.20 -28.89 1.11
N PRO A 437 3.53 -29.56 2.24
CA PRO A 437 4.75 -29.26 2.99
C PRO A 437 6.02 -29.29 2.12
N GLU A 438 6.11 -30.22 1.17
CA GLU A 438 7.21 -30.31 0.19
C GLU A 438 7.30 -29.12 -0.76
N ASP A 439 6.18 -28.46 -1.06
CA ASP A 439 6.13 -27.29 -1.94
C ASP A 439 6.82 -26.10 -1.28
N LEU A 440 6.53 -25.89 0.01
CA LEU A 440 7.14 -24.83 0.78
C LEU A 440 8.65 -25.03 0.89
N VAL A 441 9.10 -26.26 1.16
CA VAL A 441 10.54 -26.59 1.21
C VAL A 441 11.20 -26.30 -0.13
N ALA A 442 10.61 -26.76 -1.24
CA ALA A 442 11.15 -26.52 -2.57
C ALA A 442 11.22 -25.03 -2.91
N MET A 443 10.14 -24.29 -2.67
CA MET A 443 10.11 -22.83 -2.89
C MET A 443 11.15 -22.10 -2.03
N GLY A 444 11.27 -22.46 -0.75
CA GLY A 444 12.24 -21.80 0.13
C GLY A 444 13.69 -22.08 -0.28
N THR A 445 14.01 -23.32 -0.64
CA THR A 445 15.34 -23.67 -1.17
C THR A 445 15.63 -22.95 -2.48
N ASP A 446 14.68 -22.92 -3.41
CA ASP A 446 14.87 -22.26 -4.70
C ASP A 446 14.98 -20.72 -4.53
N ILE A 447 14.25 -20.12 -3.59
CA ILE A 447 14.37 -18.69 -3.25
C ILE A 447 15.72 -18.37 -2.60
N GLU A 448 16.21 -19.20 -1.67
CA GLU A 448 17.54 -19.03 -1.07
C GLU A 448 18.64 -19.10 -2.14
N GLU A 449 18.55 -20.07 -3.06
CA GLU A 449 19.47 -20.20 -4.19
C GLU A 449 19.39 -18.97 -5.11
N LEU A 450 18.19 -18.48 -5.43
CA LEU A 450 17.97 -17.23 -6.17
C LEU A 450 18.59 -16.00 -5.49
N ILE A 451 18.48 -15.91 -4.16
CA ILE A 451 19.07 -14.81 -3.37
C ILE A 451 20.59 -14.90 -3.36
N GLU A 452 21.15 -16.09 -3.19
CA GLU A 452 22.60 -16.31 -3.23
C GLU A 452 23.19 -16.07 -4.64
N ASP A 453 22.38 -16.26 -5.68
CA ASP A 453 22.78 -16.18 -7.09
C ASP A 453 22.27 -14.93 -7.81
N GLN A 454 21.91 -13.87 -7.05
CA GLN A 454 21.40 -12.60 -7.59
C GLN A 454 22.31 -11.97 -8.65
N GLU A 455 23.64 -12.14 -8.53
CA GLU A 455 24.59 -11.66 -9.54
C GLU A 455 24.42 -12.38 -10.88
N ARG A 456 24.27 -13.72 -10.87
CA ARG A 456 24.02 -14.49 -12.11
C ARG A 456 22.64 -14.19 -12.67
N VAL A 457 21.61 -14.18 -11.83
CA VAL A 457 20.23 -13.94 -12.28
C VAL A 457 20.10 -12.54 -12.85
N GLY A 458 20.77 -11.54 -12.26
CA GLY A 458 20.88 -10.20 -12.81
C GLY A 458 21.55 -10.18 -14.18
N GLU A 459 22.72 -10.83 -14.33
CA GLU A 459 23.44 -10.90 -15.60
C GLU A 459 22.66 -11.67 -16.69
N GLU A 460 22.04 -12.80 -16.37
CA GLU A 460 21.26 -13.61 -17.31
C GLU A 460 19.91 -12.96 -17.66
N LEU A 461 19.26 -12.29 -16.72
CA LEU A 461 18.04 -11.52 -16.98
C LEU A 461 18.36 -10.29 -17.85
N VAL A 462 19.48 -9.61 -17.59
CA VAL A 462 19.95 -8.51 -18.44
C VAL A 462 20.32 -9.03 -19.83
N ASP A 463 20.98 -10.18 -19.96
CA ASP A 463 21.27 -10.79 -21.27
C ASP A 463 19.99 -11.30 -21.98
N LEU A 464 18.98 -11.76 -21.24
CA LEU A 464 17.67 -12.14 -21.78
C LEU A 464 16.90 -10.91 -22.27
N LEU A 465 16.92 -9.82 -21.50
CA LEU A 465 16.24 -8.55 -21.81
C LEU A 465 16.99 -7.71 -22.86
N LEU A 466 18.32 -7.75 -22.89
CA LEU A 466 19.18 -6.99 -23.82
C LEU A 466 19.71 -7.82 -24.98
N GLY A 467 19.37 -9.11 -25.05
CA GLY A 467 19.64 -9.97 -26.19
C GLY A 467 19.03 -9.41 -27.47
N SER A 468 19.70 -9.66 -28.59
CA SER A 468 19.54 -9.00 -29.90
C SER A 468 18.16 -9.07 -30.59
N ASP A 469 17.12 -9.57 -29.92
CA ASP A 469 15.74 -9.64 -30.42
C ASP A 469 14.77 -8.70 -29.68
N PHE A 470 15.22 -7.93 -28.67
CA PHE A 470 14.36 -6.94 -27.98
C PHE A 470 13.86 -5.81 -28.91
N GLU A 471 14.48 -5.60 -30.08
CA GLU A 471 13.98 -4.70 -31.14
C GLU A 471 12.60 -5.12 -31.71
N LEU A 472 12.14 -6.37 -31.48
CA LEU A 472 10.81 -6.85 -31.89
C LEU A 472 9.72 -6.67 -30.83
N LEU A 473 10.09 -6.62 -29.54
CA LEU A 473 9.17 -6.32 -28.43
C LEU A 473 8.99 -4.81 -28.23
N ALA A 474 10.02 -4.02 -28.54
CA ALA A 474 9.92 -2.57 -28.66
C ALA A 474 9.23 -2.13 -29.97
N GLY A 475 8.15 -2.82 -30.36
CA GLY A 475 7.17 -2.31 -31.32
C GLY A 475 6.70 -0.93 -30.85
N GLY A 476 7.30 0.09 -31.43
CA GLY A 476 7.33 1.43 -30.89
C GLY A 476 5.95 2.07 -30.78
N VAL A 477 5.61 2.46 -29.56
CA VAL A 477 4.86 3.68 -29.30
C VAL A 477 5.77 4.63 -28.53
N ASN A 478 6.84 5.07 -29.20
CA ASN A 478 7.51 6.32 -28.87
C ASN A 478 7.38 7.19 -30.13
N PRO A 479 6.57 8.26 -30.14
CA PRO A 479 6.18 8.94 -31.36
C PRO A 479 7.27 9.93 -31.81
N ILE A 480 8.49 9.48 -32.03
CA ILE A 480 9.46 10.16 -32.91
C ILE A 480 10.30 9.07 -33.61
N ILE A 481 9.89 8.66 -34.82
CA ILE A 481 10.85 8.15 -35.81
C ILE A 481 11.19 9.31 -36.77
N PRO A 482 12.49 9.62 -36.96
CA PRO A 482 12.93 10.75 -37.77
C PRO A 482 12.87 10.39 -39.25
N LEU A 483 11.84 10.87 -39.95
CA LEU A 483 11.88 10.99 -41.41
C LEU A 483 12.25 12.43 -41.75
N GLY A 484 13.48 12.58 -42.22
CA GLY A 484 14.18 13.86 -42.28
C GLY A 484 13.50 14.95 -43.10
N GLU A 485 13.69 16.18 -42.63
CA GLU A 485 14.02 17.36 -43.45
C GLU A 485 14.49 18.52 -42.52
N PRO A 486 15.00 19.65 -43.05
CA PRO A 486 16.24 20.30 -42.62
C PRO A 486 16.12 21.15 -41.34
N ALA A 487 17.28 21.33 -40.70
CA ALA A 487 17.52 22.25 -39.61
C ALA A 487 16.82 23.61 -39.77
N SER A 488 15.88 23.89 -38.87
CA SER A 488 15.56 25.26 -38.46
C SER A 488 15.56 25.34 -36.94
N ASN A 489 16.70 25.77 -36.39
CA ASN A 489 16.81 26.24 -35.02
C ASN A 489 15.85 27.40 -34.81
N ASN A 490 14.83 27.23 -33.97
CA ASN A 490 14.14 28.31 -33.28
C ASN A 490 13.56 27.75 -31.98
N PHE A 491 14.34 27.85 -30.91
CA PHE A 491 13.84 27.75 -29.54
C PHE A 491 13.03 29.00 -29.22
N VAL A 492 11.80 28.82 -28.72
CA VAL A 492 11.02 29.90 -28.09
C VAL A 492 10.95 29.59 -26.58
N PRO A 493 11.37 30.51 -25.70
CA PRO A 493 11.34 30.27 -24.26
C PRO A 493 9.89 30.23 -23.74
N VAL A 494 9.60 29.28 -22.86
CA VAL A 494 8.25 29.06 -22.31
C VAL A 494 7.96 29.96 -21.08
N SER A 495 8.90 30.76 -20.59
CA SER A 495 8.70 31.79 -19.55
C SER A 495 9.86 32.80 -19.49
N PRO A 496 9.66 34.00 -18.90
CA PRO A 496 10.76 34.92 -18.65
C PRO A 496 11.74 34.35 -17.59
N PRO A 497 13.04 34.71 -17.64
CA PRO A 497 14.00 34.29 -16.62
C PRO A 497 13.62 34.87 -15.25
N ILE A 498 13.72 34.04 -14.20
CA ILE A 498 13.62 34.47 -12.80
C ILE A 498 15.03 34.85 -12.35
N THR A 499 15.24 36.09 -11.93
CA THR A 499 16.49 36.56 -11.31
C THR A 499 16.42 36.32 -9.81
N ILE A 500 17.36 35.58 -9.25
CA ILE A 500 17.57 35.48 -7.79
C ILE A 500 18.73 36.42 -7.44
N GLU A 501 18.52 37.41 -6.57
CA GLU A 501 19.59 38.29 -6.13
C GLU A 501 20.34 37.67 -4.93
N PRO A 502 21.65 37.92 -4.75
CA PRO A 502 22.43 37.33 -3.64
C PRO A 502 21.86 37.62 -2.25
N ASP A 503 21.12 38.72 -2.12
CA ASP A 503 20.49 39.20 -0.89
C ASP A 503 19.23 38.38 -0.52
N ASP A 504 18.72 37.56 -1.44
CA ASP A 504 17.56 36.68 -1.26
C ASP A 504 17.95 35.29 -0.69
N LEU A 505 19.24 35.05 -0.42
CA LEU A 505 19.77 33.82 0.14
C LEU A 505 20.08 33.97 1.65
N VAL A 506 19.81 32.91 2.43
CA VAL A 506 19.96 32.90 3.90
C VAL A 506 21.44 32.94 4.31
N ASP A 507 21.77 33.81 5.28
CA ASP A 507 23.12 34.06 5.79
C ASP A 507 23.63 32.90 6.67
N SER A 508 24.86 32.44 6.45
CA SER A 508 25.37 31.13 6.89
C SER A 508 26.03 31.09 8.27
N ASP A 509 25.82 32.10 9.13
CA ASP A 509 26.70 32.35 10.28
C ASP A 509 26.17 31.91 11.66
N ASP A 510 25.02 31.23 11.78
CA ASP A 510 24.50 30.75 13.08
C ASP A 510 24.41 29.22 13.20
N ASP A 511 24.86 28.71 14.36
CA ASP A 511 25.06 27.30 14.73
C ASP A 511 23.81 26.40 14.55
N TRP A 512 23.89 25.40 13.65
CA TRP A 512 23.31 24.04 13.67
C TRP A 512 21.92 23.79 14.30
N ASP A 513 21.00 24.76 14.27
CA ASP A 513 19.61 24.58 14.72
C ASP A 513 18.67 25.25 13.72
N TRP A 514 18.10 24.47 12.79
CA TRP A 514 17.22 24.98 11.73
C TRP A 514 15.76 24.70 12.09
N ASP A 515 15.00 25.75 12.39
CA ASP A 515 13.54 25.72 12.44
C ASP A 515 12.98 25.80 11.01
N THR A 516 11.94 25.02 10.70
CA THR A 516 11.32 24.87 9.36
C THR A 516 10.63 26.09 8.73
N PRO A 517 10.30 27.23 9.41
CA PRO A 517 9.61 28.34 8.75
C PRO A 517 10.40 29.04 7.63
N GLU A 518 11.73 28.96 7.65
CA GLU A 518 12.60 29.72 6.74
C GLU A 518 12.69 29.09 5.33
N LEU A 519 12.43 27.78 5.22
CA LEU A 519 12.33 27.09 3.92
C LEU A 519 11.02 27.43 3.18
N GLY A 520 9.94 27.74 3.91
CA GLY A 520 8.65 28.09 3.33
C GLY A 520 8.66 29.42 2.57
N GLU A 521 9.50 30.38 2.99
CA GLU A 521 9.63 31.67 2.29
C GLU A 521 10.35 31.52 0.93
N LEU A 522 11.20 30.50 0.76
CA LEU A 522 11.87 30.19 -0.50
C LEU A 522 10.93 29.45 -1.47
N GLU A 523 10.09 28.54 -0.96
CA GLU A 523 9.03 27.88 -1.74
C GLU A 523 7.99 28.87 -2.26
N ASP A 524 7.54 29.82 -1.42
CA ASP A 524 6.57 30.85 -1.83
C ASP A 524 7.11 31.79 -2.92
N LEU A 525 8.43 31.98 -2.99
CA LEU A 525 9.07 32.77 -4.05
C LEU A 525 9.12 32.03 -5.39
N LEU A 526 9.15 30.69 -5.36
CA LEU A 526 9.31 29.81 -6.53
C LEU A 526 7.98 29.27 -7.07
N VAL A 527 6.91 29.28 -6.26
CA VAL A 527 5.57 28.80 -6.63
C VAL A 527 4.56 29.94 -6.86
N PRO A 528 4.67 30.74 -7.95
CA PRO A 528 3.49 31.47 -8.41
C PRO A 528 3.13 31.27 -9.90
N ASN A 529 3.60 30.22 -10.58
CA ASN A 529 3.11 29.92 -11.94
C ASN A 529 2.69 28.45 -12.12
N ASP A 530 1.46 28.29 -12.61
CA ASP A 530 0.84 27.02 -13.02
C ASP A 530 1.75 26.27 -14.01
N GLY A 531 2.51 25.28 -13.50
CA GLY A 531 3.32 24.36 -14.31
C GLY A 531 4.72 24.02 -13.81
N ALA A 532 5.18 24.54 -12.66
CA ALA A 532 6.46 24.12 -12.07
C ALA A 532 6.24 23.04 -10.99
N PHE A 533 6.91 21.90 -11.11
CA PHE A 533 6.96 20.86 -10.06
C PHE A 533 8.00 21.23 -9.00
N ALA A 534 7.75 20.83 -7.75
CA ALA A 534 8.60 21.10 -6.60
C ALA A 534 10.04 20.60 -6.81
N LEU A 535 11.01 21.42 -6.39
CA LEU A 535 12.41 21.03 -6.31
C LEU A 535 12.53 19.86 -5.32
N SER A 536 13.15 18.75 -5.73
CA SER A 536 13.49 17.67 -4.79
C SER A 536 14.59 18.14 -3.83
N SER A 537 14.69 17.48 -2.68
CA SER A 537 15.69 17.74 -1.63
C SER A 537 17.14 17.74 -2.12
N ASP A 538 17.43 17.13 -3.26
CA ASP A 538 18.78 16.99 -3.82
C ASP A 538 19.31 18.31 -4.42
N ASN A 539 18.41 19.21 -4.84
CA ASN A 539 18.78 20.50 -5.44
C ASN A 539 19.41 21.48 -4.43
N THR A 540 19.08 21.33 -3.15
CA THR A 540 19.65 22.12 -2.04
C THR A 540 21.14 21.86 -1.85
N TYR A 541 21.62 20.68 -2.27
CA TYR A 541 23.01 20.25 -2.04
C TYR A 541 24.00 20.93 -2.99
N LEU A 542 23.63 21.11 -4.26
CA LEU A 542 24.45 21.79 -5.28
C LEU A 542 24.57 23.30 -5.03
N SER A 543 23.54 23.95 -4.49
CA SER A 543 23.61 25.35 -4.02
C SER A 543 24.44 25.54 -2.75
N TRP A 544 24.70 24.46 -2.01
CA TRP A 544 25.47 24.47 -0.76
C TRP A 544 26.97 24.30 -1.01
N GLU A 545 27.38 23.49 -1.99
CA GLU A 545 28.80 23.29 -2.34
C GLU A 545 29.36 24.37 -3.27
N ILE A 546 28.54 24.90 -4.18
CA ILE A 546 28.92 26.04 -5.00
C ILE A 546 28.56 27.30 -4.20
N ASP A 547 29.54 28.10 -3.77
CA ASP A 547 29.30 29.40 -3.12
C ASP A 547 28.58 30.37 -4.10
N MET A 548 27.27 30.19 -4.26
CA MET A 548 26.43 30.89 -5.23
C MET A 548 26.30 32.39 -4.91
N THR A 549 26.76 32.82 -3.73
CA THR A 549 26.74 34.24 -3.31
C THR A 549 27.59 35.14 -4.20
N GLN A 550 28.54 34.58 -4.96
CA GLN A 550 29.51 35.37 -5.73
C GLN A 550 29.14 35.61 -7.19
N THR A 551 28.22 34.82 -7.79
CA THR A 551 27.90 34.94 -9.22
C THR A 551 26.41 34.71 -9.51
N PRO A 552 25.70 35.64 -10.18
CA PRO A 552 24.30 35.44 -10.55
C PRO A 552 24.14 34.24 -11.51
N ALA A 553 23.25 33.31 -11.19
CA ALA A 553 22.89 32.16 -12.01
C ALA A 553 21.42 32.22 -12.43
N TYR A 554 21.06 31.57 -13.54
CA TYR A 554 19.68 31.42 -13.99
C TYR A 554 19.45 29.97 -14.40
N VAL A 555 18.47 29.30 -13.78
CA VAL A 555 18.15 27.92 -14.15
C VAL A 555 17.48 27.90 -15.52
N ARG A 556 18.04 27.13 -16.45
CA ARG A 556 17.47 26.93 -17.79
C ARG A 556 17.51 25.44 -18.13
N GLY A 557 16.80 24.64 -17.33
CA GLY A 557 16.85 23.19 -17.41
C GLY A 557 15.95 22.60 -18.49
N ALA A 558 16.48 21.62 -19.22
CA ALA A 558 15.73 20.56 -19.88
C ALA A 558 16.00 19.27 -19.11
N TYR A 559 14.96 18.47 -18.86
CA TYR A 559 15.04 17.18 -18.17
C TYR A 559 15.00 16.04 -19.20
N VAL A 560 15.84 15.03 -19.01
CA VAL A 560 15.72 13.73 -19.70
C VAL A 560 15.75 12.64 -18.63
N PHE A 561 14.69 11.84 -18.55
CA PHE A 561 14.63 10.66 -17.68
C PHE A 561 15.19 9.44 -18.41
N GLY A 562 16.16 8.77 -17.79
CA GLY A 562 16.33 7.32 -17.88
C GLY A 562 15.98 6.69 -16.52
N GLU A 563 15.77 5.37 -16.46
CA GLU A 563 15.35 4.68 -15.23
C GLU A 563 16.34 4.81 -14.07
N ASN A 564 17.62 5.14 -14.34
CA ASN A 564 18.65 5.32 -13.31
C ASN A 564 19.49 6.61 -13.45
N ASP A 565 19.24 7.43 -14.48
CA ASP A 565 20.09 8.59 -14.79
C ASP A 565 19.25 9.87 -14.92
N SER A 566 19.75 10.94 -14.31
CA SER A 566 19.25 12.29 -14.52
C SER A 566 20.38 13.20 -15.01
N LEU A 567 20.11 13.94 -16.09
CA LEU A 567 21.02 14.94 -16.63
C LEU A 567 20.43 16.33 -16.39
N GLU A 568 21.12 17.16 -15.62
CA GLU A 568 20.72 18.54 -15.38
C GLU A 568 21.71 19.52 -15.98
N VAL A 569 21.19 20.59 -16.61
CA VAL A 569 22.01 21.65 -17.23
C VAL A 569 21.64 23.00 -16.62
N LEU A 570 22.62 23.65 -15.98
CA LEU A 570 22.50 24.97 -15.37
C LEU A 570 23.29 26.00 -16.18
N GLU A 571 22.72 27.17 -16.50
CA GLU A 571 23.39 28.26 -17.24
C GLU A 571 23.71 29.43 -16.29
N PHE A 572 24.99 29.82 -16.23
CA PHE A 572 25.46 30.92 -15.39
C PHE A 572 25.65 32.20 -16.20
N ALA A 573 25.51 33.37 -15.55
CA ALA A 573 25.64 34.65 -16.24
C ALA A 573 27.08 34.94 -16.75
N GLY A 574 28.07 34.18 -16.29
CA GLY A 574 29.46 34.21 -16.71
C GLY A 574 30.15 32.86 -16.52
N PRO A 575 31.39 32.69 -17.04
CA PRO A 575 32.11 31.44 -16.90
C PRO A 575 32.45 31.19 -15.44
N ILE A 576 32.22 29.97 -14.98
CA ILE A 576 32.48 29.54 -13.60
C ILE A 576 33.96 29.22 -13.46
N ASP A 577 34.56 29.63 -12.34
CA ASP A 577 35.92 29.21 -11.99
C ASP A 577 35.86 27.77 -11.42
N PRO A 578 36.43 26.76 -12.10
CA PRO A 578 36.42 25.40 -11.60
C PRO A 578 37.20 25.25 -10.29
N GLY A 579 38.07 26.23 -9.96
CA GLY A 579 38.80 26.27 -8.69
C GLY A 579 37.92 26.40 -7.45
N LEU A 580 36.60 26.63 -7.59
CA LEU A 580 35.62 26.53 -6.50
C LEU A 580 35.54 25.12 -5.90
N PHE A 581 35.94 24.09 -6.66
CA PHE A 581 35.94 22.69 -6.23
C PHE A 581 37.33 22.20 -5.78
N ASP A 582 38.36 23.06 -5.72
CA ASP A 582 39.74 22.65 -5.35
C ASP A 582 39.94 22.37 -3.84
N GLU A 583 38.84 22.10 -3.11
CA GLU A 583 38.88 21.60 -1.74
C GLU A 583 38.99 20.06 -1.69
N ASN A 584 39.39 19.50 -0.53
CA ASN A 584 40.05 18.18 -0.37
C ASN A 584 39.27 16.90 -0.79
N SER A 585 38.26 16.98 -1.65
CA SER A 585 37.43 15.82 -2.04
C SER A 585 37.04 15.78 -3.53
N TRP A 586 37.55 16.69 -4.37
CA TRP A 586 37.25 16.68 -5.80
C TRP A 586 38.52 16.65 -6.66
N ASN A 587 38.52 15.80 -7.69
CA ASN A 587 39.57 15.74 -8.70
C ASN A 587 39.13 16.46 -9.98
N LEU A 588 39.87 17.51 -10.35
CA LEU A 588 39.60 18.29 -11.56
C LEU A 588 40.41 17.77 -12.75
N THR A 589 39.72 17.47 -13.85
CA THR A 589 40.34 17.06 -15.12
C THR A 589 39.84 17.94 -16.27
N ASP A 590 40.73 18.61 -16.98
CA ASP A 590 40.41 19.34 -18.22
C ASP A 590 40.55 18.42 -19.43
N ILE A 591 39.46 18.25 -20.17
CA ILE A 591 39.37 17.43 -21.37
C ILE A 591 38.84 18.32 -22.50
N ASP A 592 39.76 18.76 -23.37
CA ASP A 592 39.48 19.57 -24.55
C ASP A 592 38.63 20.83 -24.28
N GLY A 593 38.81 21.48 -23.13
CA GLY A 593 38.11 22.71 -22.75
C GLY A 593 36.81 22.49 -21.98
N VAL A 594 36.49 21.25 -21.63
CA VAL A 594 35.49 20.87 -20.62
C VAL A 594 36.24 20.50 -19.35
N VAL A 595 35.96 21.18 -18.24
CA VAL A 595 36.53 20.82 -16.94
C VAL A 595 35.57 19.90 -16.24
N VAL A 596 36.03 18.73 -15.79
CA VAL A 596 35.21 17.78 -15.02
C VAL A 596 35.74 17.71 -13.60
N ALA A 597 34.85 17.91 -12.63
CA ALA A 597 35.10 17.65 -11.22
C ALA A 597 34.50 16.30 -10.85
N GLU A 598 35.31 15.41 -10.28
CA GLU A 598 34.88 14.10 -9.79
C GLU A 598 35.06 14.01 -8.27
N HIS A 599 33.99 13.67 -7.52
CA HIS A 599 34.05 13.55 -6.07
C HIS A 599 34.72 12.24 -5.66
N GLU A 600 35.82 12.30 -4.91
CA GLU A 600 36.68 11.17 -4.56
C GLU A 600 35.96 10.01 -3.86
N PHE A 601 34.91 10.31 -3.09
CA PHE A 601 34.20 9.31 -2.29
C PHE A 601 32.90 8.78 -2.92
N PHE A 602 32.27 9.56 -3.80
CA PHE A 602 30.93 9.24 -4.29
C PHE A 602 30.91 8.93 -5.79
N GLY A 603 32.01 9.17 -6.51
CA GLY A 603 32.08 8.96 -7.96
C GLY A 603 31.21 9.91 -8.78
N GLN A 604 30.58 10.90 -8.14
CA GLN A 604 29.76 11.91 -8.80
C GLN A 604 30.62 12.80 -9.69
N GLN A 605 30.13 13.12 -10.89
CA GLN A 605 30.85 13.95 -11.86
C GLN A 605 30.04 15.20 -12.22
N VAL A 606 30.75 16.34 -12.27
CA VAL A 606 30.21 17.63 -12.69
C VAL A 606 31.06 18.16 -13.83
N ALA A 607 30.46 18.44 -14.99
CA ALA A 607 31.17 19.01 -16.14
C ALA A 607 30.85 20.49 -16.34
N PHE A 608 31.90 21.30 -16.51
CA PHE A 608 31.85 22.73 -16.78
C PHE A 608 32.15 22.99 -18.25
N VAL A 609 31.17 23.54 -18.97
CA VAL A 609 31.26 23.88 -20.39
C VAL A 609 30.97 25.36 -20.59
N GLY A 610 32.02 26.19 -20.53
CA GLY A 610 31.88 27.65 -20.66
C GLY A 610 31.09 28.25 -19.49
N ASN A 611 29.83 28.62 -19.75
CA ASN A 611 28.90 29.14 -18.74
C ASN A 611 27.92 28.07 -18.22
N TYR A 612 28.02 26.82 -18.69
CA TYR A 612 27.10 25.76 -18.34
C TYR A 612 27.72 24.79 -17.34
N VAL A 613 26.91 24.31 -16.40
CA VAL A 613 27.22 23.15 -15.54
C VAL A 613 26.29 22.03 -15.95
N VAL A 614 26.88 20.87 -16.24
CA VAL A 614 26.15 19.66 -16.55
C VAL A 614 26.45 18.66 -15.44
N TRP A 615 25.39 18.22 -14.75
CA TRP A 615 25.47 17.29 -13.63
C TRP A 615 24.86 15.96 -14.02
N SER A 616 25.53 14.87 -13.63
CA SER A 616 25.01 13.51 -13.76
C SER A 616 25.13 12.81 -12.41
N VAL A 617 24.05 12.15 -12.01
CA VAL A 617 24.04 11.23 -10.87
C VAL A 617 24.15 9.82 -11.43
N GLY A 618 25.37 9.27 -11.45
CA GLY A 618 25.64 7.93 -12.00
C GLY A 618 27.03 7.42 -11.59
N THR A 619 27.26 6.11 -11.74
CA THR A 619 28.54 5.47 -11.38
C THR A 619 29.61 5.66 -12.48
N SER A 620 30.87 5.39 -12.16
CA SER A 620 32.04 5.75 -13.01
C SER A 620 32.03 5.20 -14.44
N ASP A 621 31.24 4.17 -14.75
CA ASP A 621 31.22 3.54 -16.07
C ASP A 621 30.41 4.33 -17.12
N ASP A 622 29.55 5.26 -16.69
CA ASP A 622 28.74 6.13 -17.57
C ASP A 622 29.48 7.36 -18.10
N THR A 623 30.72 7.56 -17.66
CA THR A 623 31.59 8.68 -18.01
C THR A 623 31.69 8.87 -19.54
N GLN A 624 31.82 7.78 -20.31
CA GLN A 624 31.99 7.85 -21.77
C GLN A 624 30.70 8.31 -22.49
N MET A 625 29.53 7.84 -22.03
CA MET A 625 28.23 8.23 -22.58
C MET A 625 27.92 9.71 -22.25
N PHE A 626 28.20 10.11 -21.00
CA PHE A 626 28.12 11.50 -20.55
C PHE A 626 29.00 12.44 -21.40
N PHE A 627 30.24 12.03 -21.70
CA PHE A 627 31.13 12.78 -22.59
C PHE A 627 30.59 12.89 -24.01
N ASP A 628 30.12 11.79 -24.60
CA ASP A 628 29.61 11.79 -25.97
C ASP A 628 28.34 12.67 -26.10
N GLN A 629 27.50 12.73 -25.07
CA GLN A 629 26.34 13.62 -25.02
C GLN A 629 26.73 15.11 -24.88
N ILE A 630 27.71 15.43 -24.02
CA ILE A 630 28.22 16.80 -23.86
C ILE A 630 28.90 17.30 -25.14
N VAL A 631 29.69 16.45 -25.80
CA VAL A 631 30.32 16.78 -27.08
C VAL A 631 29.29 16.96 -28.19
N ALA A 632 28.16 16.22 -28.14
CA ALA A 632 27.06 16.40 -29.08
C ALA A 632 26.23 17.68 -28.84
N LEU A 633 26.25 18.23 -27.62
CA LEU A 633 25.57 19.47 -27.24
C LEU A 633 26.35 20.75 -27.62
N GLN A 634 27.68 20.66 -27.80
CA GLN A 634 28.53 21.75 -28.35
C GLN A 634 28.38 21.90 -29.87
#